data_AF-A0A9D1UYI5-F1
#
_entry.id   AF-A0A9D1UYI5-F1
#
_cell.length_a   1.000
_cell.length_b   1.000
_cell.length_c   1.000
_cell.angle_alpha   90.00
_cell.angle_beta   90.00
_cell.angle_gamma   90.00
#
_symmetry.space_group_name_H-M   'P 1'
#
loop_
_entity.id
_entity.type
_entity.pdbx_description
1 polymer ?
#
loop_
_entity_poly.entity_id
_entity_poly.type
_entity_poly.pdbx_seq_one_letter_code
_entity_poly.pdbx_strand_id
1 'polypeptide(L)'
;GMLQKVVIPNTVTRLEPYAFAAQAQLSEVQLPESLRVIGQEAFAGCTSLKAIDIPNGVTEIQDRAFAGCKIFTFNLRNTQIRTFNLNCLGGAAWAFVALPKGVTQFTGNGNTGGAFFYMDYASLEALSKGGFREFLESIQVLAVGNTDVYNGVYLPNLRMIVLADGIKEIGKRAFDCYQKLGKVYLNGFSFEDPATGKSYRLGKSDITVIGDHAFYLCQSLTGIALPSSLERIESHAFDGCHSLKSISLPLFLNYIGECAFWSCEQLEQVKGLNNSITYGYYNGLAPFDYEFHFEEVQKTFSYFALGYLKKELEAWEQKKEFETTAQWQQRVTVESREKRVGELIEQAKKEFVAQAEKPELNVTLGSYDADYHNFRLDAGELGDVYVQVPLGEAPAFKANFSNARLSPAYGVKDDRLALVGMEVILNGKTYKNLDAVPDDNRELLAQLPPLSIDLGGENTPVQQGATPAPQPKAADVDMNIPETGTVADKTFAVVIANEEYSREARVPFALRDGEVFAEYCRKTLGIPEKNIRVVKNATLNDMKFQLNWLSQVLGTYHGAARAIVYYAGHGIPDEADKGAYLLPVDGYGSDVSTGFSLKDFYGMLSAVPSESVAVFLDACFSGTKRESGMLASARGVAIKVRDEAPQGNLVVFTAAQGDETAYQYAEKGHGMFTYFLLKKLQESKGDVTLGELGDYITNEVKRESLLNNNKIQTPTVIPATGMTGWRGWKLK
;
A
#
# COMPACT_ATOMS: atom_id res chain seq x y z
N GLY A 1 -22.13 -21.47 -36.82
CA GLY A 1 -21.78 -20.05 -36.61
C GLY A 1 -20.69 -19.98 -35.56
N MET A 2 -19.83 -18.96 -35.60
CA MET A 2 -18.77 -18.79 -34.61
C MET A 2 -19.36 -18.10 -33.36
N LEU A 3 -19.39 -18.80 -32.22
CA LEU A 3 -19.83 -18.25 -30.94
C LEU A 3 -18.77 -17.31 -30.38
N GLN A 4 -19.18 -16.13 -29.87
CA GLN A 4 -18.30 -15.17 -29.18
C GLN A 4 -18.46 -15.21 -27.66
N LYS A 5 -19.70 -15.40 -27.20
CA LYS A 5 -20.08 -15.47 -25.79
C LYS A 5 -21.06 -16.62 -25.59
N VAL A 6 -20.93 -17.32 -24.46
CA VAL A 6 -21.93 -18.30 -24.03
C VAL A 6 -22.25 -18.10 -22.55
N VAL A 7 -23.54 -18.10 -22.24
CA VAL A 7 -24.07 -18.16 -20.88
C VAL A 7 -24.77 -19.50 -20.74
N ILE A 8 -24.22 -20.38 -19.90
CA ILE A 8 -24.73 -21.74 -19.75
C ILE A 8 -25.78 -21.73 -18.62
N PRO A 9 -27.02 -22.21 -18.86
CA PRO A 9 -28.09 -22.14 -17.86
C PRO A 9 -27.80 -22.95 -16.58
N ASN A 10 -28.33 -22.48 -15.45
CA ASN A 10 -28.24 -23.14 -14.12
C ASN A 10 -28.91 -24.53 -14.03
N THR A 11 -29.50 -25.03 -15.11
CA THR A 11 -30.01 -26.41 -15.20
C THR A 11 -28.95 -27.40 -15.70
N VAL A 12 -27.84 -26.91 -16.26
CA VAL A 12 -26.78 -27.75 -16.83
C VAL A 12 -25.86 -28.24 -15.71
N THR A 13 -25.70 -29.57 -15.63
CA THR A 13 -24.83 -30.23 -14.65
C THR A 13 -23.57 -30.85 -15.28
N ARG A 14 -23.56 -31.02 -16.61
CA ARG A 14 -22.43 -31.59 -17.37
C ARG A 14 -22.30 -30.88 -18.71
N LEU A 15 -21.07 -30.57 -19.10
CA LEU A 15 -20.73 -30.28 -20.50
C LEU A 15 -20.26 -31.57 -21.15
N GLU A 16 -20.94 -32.00 -22.20
CA GLU A 16 -20.57 -33.20 -22.94
C GLU A 16 -19.25 -33.01 -23.70
N PRO A 17 -18.58 -34.11 -24.10
CA PRO A 17 -17.39 -34.02 -24.92
C PRO A 17 -17.60 -33.14 -26.16
N TYR A 18 -16.63 -32.28 -26.45
CA TYR A 18 -16.64 -31.37 -27.60
C TYR A 18 -17.74 -30.29 -27.62
N ALA A 19 -18.48 -30.06 -26.52
CA ALA A 19 -19.65 -29.17 -26.47
C ALA A 19 -19.46 -27.78 -27.14
N PHE A 20 -18.28 -27.17 -26.96
CA PHE A 20 -17.86 -25.90 -27.54
C PHE A 20 -16.53 -26.00 -28.27
N ALA A 21 -16.16 -27.19 -28.75
CA ALA A 21 -14.90 -27.38 -29.47
C ALA A 21 -14.82 -26.52 -30.74
N ALA A 22 -13.61 -26.07 -31.05
CA ALA A 22 -13.22 -25.26 -32.19
C ALA A 22 -13.96 -23.92 -32.33
N GLN A 23 -14.55 -23.38 -31.25
CA GLN A 23 -15.13 -22.03 -31.24
C GLN A 23 -14.02 -20.98 -31.06
N ALA A 24 -13.24 -20.74 -32.13
CA ALA A 24 -12.07 -19.87 -32.10
C ALA A 24 -12.35 -18.42 -31.66
N GLN A 25 -13.59 -17.94 -31.79
CA GLN A 25 -14.01 -16.59 -31.40
C GLN A 25 -14.62 -16.52 -29.98
N LEU A 26 -14.81 -17.67 -29.31
CA LEU A 26 -15.42 -17.73 -27.99
C LEU A 26 -14.45 -17.15 -26.96
N SER A 27 -14.77 -15.98 -26.44
CA SER A 27 -13.93 -15.23 -25.51
C SER A 27 -14.53 -15.13 -24.11
N GLU A 28 -15.85 -15.25 -23.98
CA GLU A 28 -16.55 -15.19 -22.69
C GLU A 28 -17.43 -16.42 -22.48
N VAL A 29 -17.19 -17.13 -21.37
CA VAL A 29 -17.96 -18.31 -20.96
C VAL A 29 -18.42 -18.10 -19.52
N GLN A 30 -19.73 -18.07 -19.30
CA GLN A 30 -20.31 -18.09 -17.95
C GLN A 30 -20.79 -19.50 -17.63
N LEU A 31 -20.06 -20.18 -16.73
CA LEU A 31 -20.39 -21.51 -16.24
C LEU A 31 -21.36 -21.41 -15.04
N PRO A 32 -22.36 -22.31 -14.91
CA PRO A 32 -23.31 -22.26 -13.81
C PRO A 32 -22.79 -22.95 -12.55
N GLU A 33 -23.25 -22.53 -11.37
CA GLU A 33 -22.95 -23.18 -10.08
C GLU A 33 -23.47 -24.63 -9.98
N SER A 34 -24.44 -25.00 -10.83
CA SER A 34 -24.95 -26.37 -10.97
C SER A 34 -23.99 -27.32 -11.68
N LEU A 35 -22.96 -26.79 -12.36
CA LEU A 35 -22.04 -27.60 -13.14
C LEU A 35 -21.24 -28.54 -12.22
N ARG A 36 -21.07 -29.80 -12.66
CA ARG A 36 -20.30 -30.84 -11.96
C ARG A 36 -19.13 -31.35 -12.79
N VAL A 37 -19.33 -31.50 -14.10
CA VAL A 37 -18.33 -32.10 -14.99
C VAL A 37 -18.13 -31.25 -16.25
N ILE A 38 -16.86 -30.97 -16.56
CA ILE A 38 -16.43 -30.42 -17.86
C ILE A 38 -15.84 -31.58 -18.67
N GLY A 39 -16.55 -31.97 -19.72
CA GLY A 39 -16.22 -33.15 -20.54
C GLY A 39 -14.94 -33.01 -21.35
N GLN A 40 -14.47 -34.15 -21.87
CA GLN A 40 -13.28 -34.23 -22.70
C GLN A 40 -13.36 -33.25 -23.88
N GLU A 41 -12.31 -32.44 -24.07
CA GLU A 41 -12.23 -31.47 -25.16
C GLU A 41 -13.40 -30.48 -25.26
N ALA A 42 -14.16 -30.26 -24.18
CA ALA A 42 -15.37 -29.43 -24.19
C ALA A 42 -15.15 -28.01 -24.75
N PHE A 43 -13.99 -27.40 -24.53
CA PHE A 43 -13.59 -26.10 -25.05
C PHE A 43 -12.34 -26.18 -25.94
N ALA A 44 -11.95 -27.36 -26.41
CA ALA A 44 -10.72 -27.52 -27.18
C ALA A 44 -10.72 -26.61 -28.42
N GLY A 45 -9.63 -25.88 -28.65
CA GLY A 45 -9.50 -24.96 -29.78
C GLY A 45 -10.24 -23.62 -29.63
N CYS A 46 -10.78 -23.29 -28.45
CA CYS A 46 -11.30 -21.95 -28.16
C CYS A 46 -10.13 -20.96 -27.94
N THR A 47 -9.50 -20.52 -29.03
CA THR A 47 -8.26 -19.73 -29.00
C THR A 47 -8.44 -18.29 -28.50
N SER A 48 -9.68 -17.77 -28.50
CA SER A 48 -10.01 -16.46 -27.91
C SER A 48 -10.41 -16.53 -26.44
N LEU A 49 -10.54 -17.73 -25.85
CA LEU A 49 -10.84 -17.89 -24.44
C LEU A 49 -9.57 -17.66 -23.64
N LYS A 50 -9.53 -16.52 -22.93
CA LYS A 50 -8.33 -16.06 -22.25
C LYS A 50 -8.39 -16.15 -20.72
N ALA A 51 -9.56 -16.31 -20.12
CA ALA A 51 -9.72 -16.55 -18.70
C ALA A 51 -10.95 -17.40 -18.45
N ILE A 52 -10.94 -18.19 -17.38
CA ILE A 52 -12.11 -18.94 -16.95
C ILE A 52 -12.09 -19.17 -15.43
N ASP A 53 -13.21 -18.84 -14.80
CA ASP A 53 -13.50 -19.17 -13.40
C ASP A 53 -14.28 -20.49 -13.38
N ILE A 54 -13.76 -21.49 -12.68
CA ILE A 54 -14.42 -22.80 -12.52
C ILE A 54 -15.30 -22.75 -11.27
N PRO A 55 -16.63 -22.97 -11.38
CA PRO A 55 -17.56 -22.82 -10.28
C PRO A 55 -17.40 -23.93 -9.22
N ASN A 56 -17.83 -23.64 -7.99
CA ASN A 56 -17.52 -24.45 -6.81
C ASN A 56 -18.02 -25.91 -6.91
N GLY A 57 -19.12 -26.09 -7.63
CA GLY A 57 -19.74 -27.40 -7.84
C GLY A 57 -18.93 -28.36 -8.71
N VAL A 58 -17.96 -27.89 -9.48
CA VAL A 58 -17.19 -28.75 -10.40
C VAL A 58 -16.30 -29.70 -9.61
N THR A 59 -16.46 -30.99 -9.86
CA THR A 59 -15.70 -32.08 -9.24
C THR A 59 -14.76 -32.76 -10.22
N GLU A 60 -14.96 -32.59 -11.53
CA GLU A 60 -14.18 -33.26 -12.57
C GLU A 60 -13.98 -32.37 -13.80
N ILE A 61 -12.74 -32.28 -14.28
CA ILE A 61 -12.36 -31.67 -15.56
C ILE A 61 -11.58 -32.73 -16.35
N GLN A 62 -12.16 -33.16 -17.47
CA GLN A 62 -11.62 -34.28 -18.24
C GLN A 62 -10.47 -33.86 -19.17
N ASP A 63 -9.81 -34.87 -19.75
CA ASP A 63 -8.65 -34.71 -20.62
C ASP A 63 -8.90 -33.66 -21.71
N ARG A 64 -7.90 -32.79 -21.91
CA ARG A 64 -7.86 -31.81 -23.00
C ARG A 64 -9.07 -30.87 -23.06
N ALA A 65 -9.85 -30.74 -21.99
CA ALA A 65 -11.03 -29.87 -21.92
C ALA A 65 -10.77 -28.45 -22.46
N PHE A 66 -9.57 -27.92 -22.25
CA PHE A 66 -9.12 -26.60 -22.70
C PHE A 66 -7.92 -26.66 -23.64
N ALA A 67 -7.70 -27.79 -24.34
CA ALA A 67 -6.56 -27.95 -25.22
C ALA A 67 -6.58 -26.92 -26.35
N GLY A 68 -5.47 -26.20 -26.54
CA GLY A 68 -5.38 -25.14 -27.55
C GLY A 68 -6.11 -23.83 -27.19
N CYS A 69 -6.63 -23.70 -25.97
CA CYS A 69 -7.05 -22.40 -25.42
C CYS A 69 -5.83 -21.54 -25.03
N LYS A 70 -6.01 -20.21 -25.01
CA LYS A 70 -4.97 -19.24 -24.61
C LYS A 70 -5.28 -18.64 -23.25
N ILE A 71 -5.59 -19.50 -22.29
CA ILE A 71 -6.01 -19.09 -20.95
C ILE A 71 -4.80 -18.52 -20.19
N PHE A 72 -4.89 -17.25 -19.79
CA PHE A 72 -3.98 -16.62 -18.85
C PHE A 72 -4.40 -16.91 -17.41
N THR A 73 -5.69 -16.79 -17.06
CA THR A 73 -6.17 -17.11 -15.68
C THR A 73 -7.07 -18.32 -15.66
N PHE A 74 -6.64 -19.37 -14.97
CA PHE A 74 -7.39 -20.61 -14.74
C PHE A 74 -7.66 -20.76 -13.23
N ASN A 75 -8.84 -20.36 -12.78
CA ASN A 75 -9.16 -20.27 -11.36
C ASN A 75 -10.07 -21.42 -10.91
N LEU A 76 -9.54 -22.28 -10.04
CA LEU A 76 -10.24 -23.42 -9.44
C LEU A 76 -10.36 -23.33 -7.91
N ARG A 77 -9.99 -22.19 -7.29
CA ARG A 77 -9.81 -22.07 -5.83
C ARG A 77 -11.00 -22.54 -5.00
N ASN A 78 -12.20 -22.43 -5.55
CA ASN A 78 -13.43 -22.73 -4.85
C ASN A 78 -14.02 -24.11 -5.19
N THR A 79 -13.36 -24.89 -6.07
CA THR A 79 -13.79 -26.24 -6.45
C THR A 79 -13.48 -27.26 -5.35
N GLN A 80 -14.09 -28.45 -5.45
CA GLN A 80 -13.83 -29.58 -4.55
C GLN A 80 -12.86 -30.62 -5.13
N ILE A 81 -12.09 -30.24 -6.16
CA ILE A 81 -11.18 -31.15 -6.88
C ILE A 81 -10.01 -31.55 -5.95
N ARG A 82 -9.86 -32.86 -5.70
CA ARG A 82 -8.73 -33.43 -4.93
C ARG A 82 -7.59 -33.94 -5.81
N THR A 83 -7.91 -34.35 -7.03
CA THR A 83 -6.98 -34.86 -8.04
C THR A 83 -7.02 -33.95 -9.25
N PHE A 84 -5.93 -33.22 -9.52
CA PHE A 84 -5.86 -32.27 -10.62
C PHE A 84 -5.21 -32.90 -11.85
N ASN A 85 -5.94 -32.95 -12.96
CA ASN A 85 -5.45 -33.53 -14.21
C ASN A 85 -4.76 -32.48 -15.09
N LEU A 86 -3.43 -32.53 -15.17
CA LEU A 86 -2.62 -31.60 -15.98
C LEU A 86 -2.97 -31.64 -17.47
N ASN A 87 -3.49 -32.76 -17.96
CA ASN A 87 -3.85 -32.91 -19.38
C ASN A 87 -5.08 -32.06 -19.75
N CYS A 88 -5.84 -31.54 -18.79
CA CYS A 88 -7.02 -30.71 -19.09
C CYS A 88 -6.65 -29.42 -19.86
N LEU A 89 -5.45 -28.89 -19.67
CA LEU A 89 -4.95 -27.68 -20.35
C LEU A 89 -4.33 -27.97 -21.73
N GLY A 90 -4.01 -29.23 -22.04
CA GLY A 90 -3.52 -29.66 -23.35
C GLY A 90 -2.29 -28.90 -23.88
N GLY A 91 -1.40 -28.43 -23.01
CA GLY A 91 -0.16 -27.73 -23.38
C GLY A 91 -0.25 -26.20 -23.49
N ALA A 92 -1.28 -25.57 -22.91
CA ALA A 92 -1.32 -24.11 -22.77
C ALA A 92 -0.17 -23.62 -21.87
N ALA A 93 0.86 -23.05 -22.49
CA ALA A 93 1.98 -22.43 -21.78
C ALA A 93 1.60 -20.99 -21.37
N TRP A 94 1.89 -20.63 -20.10
CA TRP A 94 1.75 -19.30 -19.47
C TRP A 94 0.39 -18.96 -18.82
N ALA A 95 -0.22 -19.92 -18.12
CA ALA A 95 -1.38 -19.65 -17.27
C ALA A 95 -1.00 -19.43 -15.79
N PHE A 96 -1.65 -18.47 -15.13
CA PHE A 96 -1.86 -18.43 -13.70
C PHE A 96 -2.93 -19.47 -13.33
N VAL A 97 -2.52 -20.51 -12.60
CA VAL A 97 -3.37 -21.63 -12.21
C VAL A 97 -3.58 -21.57 -10.70
N ALA A 98 -4.79 -21.20 -10.30
CA ALA A 98 -5.16 -21.11 -8.89
C ALA A 98 -5.90 -22.37 -8.45
N LEU A 99 -5.19 -23.26 -7.74
CA LEU A 99 -5.70 -24.57 -7.35
C LEU A 99 -6.61 -24.49 -6.12
N PRO A 100 -7.55 -25.44 -5.95
CA PRO A 100 -8.36 -25.53 -4.75
C PRO A 100 -7.53 -25.91 -3.53
N LYS A 101 -8.07 -25.64 -2.33
CA LYS A 101 -7.43 -26.06 -1.08
C LYS A 101 -7.49 -27.59 -0.93
N GLY A 102 -6.36 -28.20 -0.59
CA GLY A 102 -6.24 -29.63 -0.34
C GLY A 102 -6.23 -30.49 -1.61
N VAL A 103 -5.54 -30.04 -2.66
CA VAL A 103 -5.17 -30.91 -3.79
C VAL A 103 -4.04 -31.81 -3.33
N THR A 104 -4.24 -33.13 -3.41
CA THR A 104 -3.26 -34.10 -2.92
C THR A 104 -2.68 -34.97 -4.03
N GLN A 105 -3.24 -34.90 -5.24
CA GLN A 105 -2.83 -35.75 -6.36
C GLN A 105 -2.85 -34.98 -7.68
N PHE A 106 -1.88 -35.27 -8.56
CA PHE A 106 -1.84 -34.79 -9.93
C PHE A 106 -1.86 -35.98 -10.88
N THR A 107 -2.49 -35.84 -12.04
CA THR A 107 -2.45 -36.85 -13.11
C THR A 107 -2.11 -36.22 -14.45
N GLY A 108 -1.71 -37.05 -15.41
CA GLY A 108 -1.30 -36.61 -16.73
C GLY A 108 0.18 -36.22 -16.80
N ASN A 109 0.70 -36.14 -18.03
CA ASN A 109 2.09 -35.81 -18.36
C ASN A 109 2.19 -34.47 -19.11
N GLY A 110 1.17 -33.63 -19.00
CA GLY A 110 1.10 -32.33 -19.64
C GLY A 110 2.26 -31.42 -19.21
N ASN A 111 2.95 -30.83 -20.18
CA ASN A 111 3.97 -29.81 -19.93
C ASN A 111 3.33 -28.60 -19.26
N THR A 112 3.78 -28.25 -18.05
CA THR A 112 3.30 -27.06 -17.32
C THR A 112 3.75 -25.75 -17.95
N GLY A 113 4.71 -25.77 -18.90
CA GLY A 113 5.00 -24.67 -19.80
C GLY A 113 5.41 -23.35 -19.13
N GLY A 114 5.90 -23.40 -17.88
CA GLY A 114 6.19 -22.22 -17.08
C GLY A 114 4.95 -21.56 -16.45
N ALA A 115 3.85 -22.32 -16.27
CA ALA A 115 2.68 -21.88 -15.53
C ALA A 115 3.04 -21.40 -14.12
N PHE A 116 2.32 -20.38 -13.66
CA PHE A 116 2.41 -19.88 -12.31
C PHE A 116 1.31 -20.54 -11.48
N PHE A 117 1.70 -21.42 -10.57
CA PHE A 117 0.76 -22.08 -9.66
C PHE A 117 0.55 -21.29 -8.37
N TYR A 118 -0.70 -21.22 -7.93
CA TYR A 118 -1.07 -20.87 -6.55
C TYR A 118 -1.70 -22.09 -5.86
N MET A 119 -1.14 -22.50 -4.72
CA MET A 119 -1.67 -23.58 -3.88
C MET A 119 -1.40 -23.33 -2.39
N ASP A 120 -2.14 -23.99 -1.50
CA ASP A 120 -1.81 -23.98 -0.08
C ASP A 120 -0.61 -24.88 0.24
N TYR A 121 0.07 -24.59 1.35
CA TYR A 121 1.28 -25.35 1.74
C TYR A 121 1.00 -26.82 2.03
N ALA A 122 -0.16 -27.17 2.61
CA ALA A 122 -0.50 -28.57 2.90
C ALA A 122 -0.65 -29.39 1.62
N SER A 123 -1.23 -28.79 0.57
CA SER A 123 -1.24 -29.39 -0.78
C SER A 123 0.18 -29.58 -1.32
N LEU A 124 1.02 -28.55 -1.29
CA LEU A 124 2.41 -28.64 -1.75
C LEU A 124 3.20 -29.75 -1.03
N GLU A 125 3.04 -29.84 0.30
CA GLU A 125 3.66 -30.85 1.13
C GLU A 125 3.13 -32.27 0.84
N ALA A 126 1.81 -32.41 0.64
CA ALA A 126 1.22 -33.69 0.26
C ALA A 126 1.77 -34.19 -1.08
N LEU A 127 1.95 -33.30 -2.05
CA LEU A 127 2.48 -33.64 -3.36
C LEU A 127 3.95 -34.08 -3.31
N SER A 128 4.75 -33.47 -2.44
CA SER A 128 6.16 -33.87 -2.25
C SER A 128 6.28 -35.28 -1.68
N LYS A 129 5.34 -35.68 -0.83
CA LYS A 129 5.26 -37.05 -0.26
C LYS A 129 4.66 -38.05 -1.25
N GLY A 130 3.80 -37.60 -2.18
CA GLY A 130 3.02 -38.45 -3.09
C GLY A 130 3.73 -38.95 -4.36
N GLY A 131 5.01 -38.64 -4.55
CA GLY A 131 5.80 -39.14 -5.70
C GLY A 131 5.64 -38.35 -7.00
N PHE A 132 5.07 -37.14 -6.95
CA PHE A 132 4.88 -36.26 -8.12
C PHE A 132 6.13 -35.47 -8.51
N ARG A 133 7.27 -36.17 -8.57
CA ARG A 133 8.59 -35.55 -8.76
C ARG A 133 8.68 -34.76 -10.06
N GLU A 134 8.22 -35.32 -11.18
CA GLU A 134 8.28 -34.65 -12.49
C GLU A 134 7.49 -33.34 -12.50
N PHE A 135 6.31 -33.31 -11.86
CA PHE A 135 5.51 -32.09 -11.73
C PHE A 135 6.24 -31.03 -10.90
N LEU A 136 6.75 -31.39 -9.71
CA LEU A 136 7.50 -30.48 -8.85
C LEU A 136 8.77 -29.97 -9.53
N GLU A 137 9.48 -30.83 -10.26
CA GLU A 137 10.64 -30.45 -11.07
C GLU A 137 10.24 -29.52 -12.23
N SER A 138 8.99 -29.53 -12.70
CA SER A 138 8.52 -28.62 -13.75
C SER A 138 8.22 -27.20 -13.25
N ILE A 139 7.96 -27.01 -11.95
CA ILE A 139 7.53 -25.72 -11.40
C ILE A 139 8.68 -24.72 -11.46
N GLN A 140 8.42 -23.58 -12.12
CA GLN A 140 9.36 -22.46 -12.20
C GLN A 140 8.88 -21.24 -11.41
N VAL A 141 7.57 -21.08 -11.25
CA VAL A 141 6.94 -19.96 -10.52
C VAL A 141 5.85 -20.52 -9.61
N LEU A 142 5.93 -20.19 -8.33
CA LEU A 142 5.01 -20.72 -7.32
C LEU A 142 4.54 -19.62 -6.37
N ALA A 143 3.28 -19.68 -5.96
CA ALA A 143 2.75 -18.94 -4.83
C ALA A 143 2.20 -19.94 -3.83
N VAL A 144 2.62 -19.78 -2.58
CA VAL A 144 2.26 -20.68 -1.48
C VAL A 144 1.93 -19.89 -0.22
N GLY A 145 0.93 -20.34 0.53
CA GLY A 145 0.50 -19.70 1.78
C GLY A 145 -0.36 -20.62 2.61
N ASN A 146 -1.07 -20.04 3.58
CA ASN A 146 -1.92 -20.76 4.55
C ASN A 146 -1.14 -21.70 5.50
N THR A 147 0.04 -21.29 5.98
CA THR A 147 0.80 -21.99 7.03
C THR A 147 1.60 -20.96 7.82
N ASP A 148 1.72 -21.11 9.15
CA ASP A 148 2.57 -20.21 9.95
C ASP A 148 4.06 -20.32 9.56
N VAL A 149 4.51 -21.52 9.17
CA VAL A 149 5.91 -21.79 8.81
C VAL A 149 5.98 -22.44 7.43
N TYR A 150 6.81 -21.89 6.55
CA TYR A 150 7.13 -22.50 5.26
C TYR A 150 8.48 -23.21 5.33
N ASN A 151 8.50 -24.56 5.33
CA ASN A 151 9.74 -25.35 5.47
C ASN A 151 10.38 -25.78 4.14
N GLY A 152 9.91 -25.26 3.00
CA GLY A 152 10.42 -25.68 1.70
C GLY A 152 9.89 -27.02 1.21
N VAL A 153 9.97 -27.21 -0.11
CA VAL A 153 9.79 -28.48 -0.83
C VAL A 153 10.73 -28.43 -2.02
N TYR A 154 11.54 -29.47 -2.25
CA TYR A 154 12.55 -29.50 -3.31
C TYR A 154 11.95 -29.20 -4.70
N LEU A 155 12.30 -28.03 -5.25
CA LEU A 155 11.82 -27.53 -6.54
C LEU A 155 13.02 -27.03 -7.36
N PRO A 156 13.79 -27.92 -8.02
CA PRO A 156 15.10 -27.59 -8.58
C PRO A 156 15.08 -26.61 -9.77
N ASN A 157 13.90 -26.37 -10.35
CA ASN A 157 13.72 -25.41 -11.44
C ASN A 157 12.99 -24.13 -11.01
N LEU A 158 12.73 -23.95 -9.71
CA LEU A 158 12.09 -22.76 -9.17
C LEU A 158 12.96 -21.52 -9.44
N ARG A 159 12.37 -20.52 -10.09
CA ARG A 159 12.98 -19.23 -10.41
C ARG A 159 12.37 -18.09 -9.63
N MET A 160 11.11 -18.23 -9.25
CA MET A 160 10.35 -17.21 -8.56
C MET A 160 9.40 -17.85 -7.56
N ILE A 161 9.37 -17.31 -6.34
CA ILE A 161 8.36 -17.67 -5.36
C ILE A 161 7.68 -16.45 -4.75
N VAL A 162 6.38 -16.59 -4.50
CA VAL A 162 5.58 -15.69 -3.70
C VAL A 162 5.17 -16.42 -2.43
N LEU A 163 5.57 -15.89 -1.28
CA LEU A 163 5.03 -16.33 0.01
C LEU A 163 3.81 -15.45 0.32
N ALA A 164 2.65 -16.09 0.41
CA ALA A 164 1.35 -15.46 0.55
C ALA A 164 0.84 -15.48 2.00
N ASP A 165 -0.41 -15.04 2.20
CA ASP A 165 -1.02 -14.83 3.51
C ASP A 165 -0.88 -16.04 4.45
N GLY A 166 -0.61 -15.74 5.72
CA GLY A 166 -0.54 -16.70 6.82
C GLY A 166 0.88 -17.15 7.19
N ILE A 167 1.90 -16.86 6.37
CA ILE A 167 3.30 -17.22 6.66
C ILE A 167 3.94 -16.19 7.59
N LYS A 168 4.41 -16.66 8.75
CA LYS A 168 5.14 -15.88 9.77
C LYS A 168 6.64 -16.18 9.78
N GLU A 169 7.03 -17.38 9.37
CA GLU A 169 8.42 -17.80 9.36
C GLU A 169 8.76 -18.53 8.05
N ILE A 170 9.91 -18.16 7.48
CA ILE A 170 10.59 -18.99 6.49
C ILE A 170 11.46 -19.97 7.27
N GLY A 171 11.07 -21.24 7.27
CA GLY A 171 11.69 -22.26 8.09
C GLY A 171 13.15 -22.53 7.69
N LYS A 172 13.85 -23.23 8.59
CA LYS A 172 15.22 -23.69 8.36
C LYS A 172 15.34 -24.42 7.02
N ARG A 173 16.32 -24.00 6.20
CA ARG A 173 16.62 -24.58 4.88
C ARG A 173 15.48 -24.58 3.86
N ALA A 174 14.49 -23.69 4.01
CA ALA A 174 13.30 -23.68 3.15
C ALA A 174 13.59 -23.55 1.64
N PHE A 175 14.68 -22.90 1.27
CA PHE A 175 15.17 -22.72 -0.11
C PHE A 175 16.67 -23.04 -0.23
N ASP A 176 17.16 -23.94 0.61
CA ASP A 176 18.56 -24.39 0.63
C ASP A 176 18.97 -24.97 -0.75
N CYS A 177 20.01 -24.41 -1.36
CA CYS A 177 20.59 -24.74 -2.65
C CYS A 177 19.69 -24.48 -3.87
N TYR A 178 18.79 -23.48 -3.82
CA TYR A 178 17.92 -23.13 -4.95
C TYR A 178 18.66 -22.24 -5.94
N GLN A 179 19.63 -22.82 -6.65
CA GLN A 179 20.57 -22.08 -7.51
C GLN A 179 19.90 -21.25 -8.61
N LYS A 180 18.68 -21.60 -9.03
CA LYS A 180 17.90 -20.88 -10.06
C LYS A 180 16.93 -19.85 -9.51
N LEU A 181 16.70 -19.82 -8.19
CA LEU A 181 15.77 -18.89 -7.55
C LEU A 181 16.33 -17.48 -7.61
N GLY A 182 15.75 -16.66 -8.49
CA GLY A 182 16.20 -15.29 -8.72
C GLY A 182 15.28 -14.22 -8.15
N LYS A 183 14.02 -14.57 -7.85
CA LYS A 183 13.02 -13.63 -7.32
C LYS A 183 12.24 -14.23 -6.16
N VAL A 184 12.16 -13.50 -5.06
CA VAL A 184 11.40 -13.89 -3.87
C VAL A 184 10.52 -12.71 -3.47
N TYR A 185 9.21 -12.94 -3.39
CA TYR A 185 8.24 -11.94 -2.96
C TYR A 185 7.75 -12.28 -1.56
N LEU A 186 8.20 -11.48 -0.59
CA LEU A 186 7.78 -11.56 0.81
C LEU A 186 6.73 -10.50 1.16
N ASN A 187 6.71 -9.38 0.44
CA ASN A 187 5.86 -8.20 0.68
C ASN A 187 4.50 -8.22 -0.05
N GLY A 188 4.04 -9.42 -0.39
CA GLY A 188 2.93 -9.61 -1.31
C GLY A 188 3.34 -9.43 -2.77
N PHE A 189 2.45 -9.87 -3.65
CA PHE A 189 2.63 -9.88 -5.09
C PHE A 189 1.32 -9.51 -5.77
N SER A 190 1.36 -8.45 -6.57
CA SER A 190 0.22 -8.04 -7.40
C SER A 190 0.56 -8.28 -8.88
N PHE A 191 -0.40 -8.77 -9.64
CA PHE A 191 -0.32 -8.87 -11.08
C PHE A 191 -1.68 -8.54 -11.71
N GLU A 192 -1.65 -7.93 -12.87
CA GLU A 192 -2.82 -7.75 -13.71
C GLU A 192 -2.91 -8.90 -14.70
N ASP A 193 -4.08 -9.49 -14.83
CA ASP A 193 -4.36 -10.43 -15.91
C ASP A 193 -4.48 -9.65 -17.23
N PRO A 194 -3.51 -9.77 -18.16
CA PRO A 194 -3.50 -9.03 -19.42
C PRO A 194 -4.65 -9.42 -20.34
N ALA A 195 -5.36 -10.52 -20.05
CA ALA A 195 -6.52 -10.93 -20.81
C ALA A 195 -7.81 -10.23 -20.39
N THR A 196 -7.98 -10.00 -19.09
CA THR A 196 -9.23 -9.48 -18.50
C THR A 196 -9.09 -8.07 -17.93
N GLY A 197 -7.87 -7.58 -17.75
CA GLY A 197 -7.56 -6.35 -17.02
C GLY A 197 -7.79 -6.49 -15.50
N LYS A 198 -8.08 -7.69 -15.00
CA LYS A 198 -8.38 -7.93 -13.59
C LYS A 198 -7.08 -7.97 -12.79
N SER A 199 -7.00 -7.13 -11.76
CA SER A 199 -5.89 -7.16 -10.81
C SER A 199 -6.06 -8.28 -9.79
N TYR A 200 -4.98 -9.00 -9.52
CA TYR A 200 -4.87 -10.04 -8.51
C TYR A 200 -3.78 -9.65 -7.53
N ARG A 201 -4.09 -9.64 -6.24
CA ARG A 201 -3.13 -9.48 -5.15
C ARG A 201 -3.02 -10.77 -4.35
N LEU A 202 -1.79 -11.19 -4.09
CA LEU A 202 -1.44 -12.32 -3.24
C LEU A 202 -0.61 -11.78 -2.06
N GLY A 203 -1.04 -12.04 -0.82
CA GLY A 203 -0.20 -11.76 0.36
C GLY A 203 -0.29 -10.34 0.94
N LYS A 204 -0.34 -10.31 2.27
CA LYS A 204 0.17 -9.35 3.24
C LYS A 204 1.36 -10.03 3.95
N SER A 205 2.41 -9.28 4.28
CA SER A 205 3.59 -9.86 4.92
C SER A 205 3.54 -9.73 6.44
N ASP A 206 3.45 -10.88 7.10
CA ASP A 206 3.58 -11.00 8.55
C ASP A 206 4.83 -11.82 8.91
N ILE A 207 5.79 -11.93 7.97
CA ILE A 207 7.02 -12.72 8.16
C ILE A 207 7.95 -11.99 9.13
N THR A 208 8.19 -12.62 10.28
CA THR A 208 9.04 -12.11 11.37
C THR A 208 10.42 -12.78 11.38
N VAL A 209 10.57 -13.96 10.76
CA VAL A 209 11.82 -14.73 10.80
C VAL A 209 12.19 -15.31 9.43
N ILE A 210 13.46 -15.14 9.06
CA ILE A 210 14.13 -15.90 8.00
C ILE A 210 15.08 -16.89 8.67
N GLY A 211 14.75 -18.18 8.58
CA GLY A 211 15.41 -19.26 9.32
C GLY A 211 16.81 -19.61 8.85
N ASP A 212 17.47 -20.45 9.65
CA ASP A 212 18.84 -20.91 9.43
C ASP A 212 18.98 -21.54 8.03
N HIS A 213 19.97 -21.10 7.26
CA HIS A 213 20.20 -21.54 5.88
C HIS A 213 18.98 -21.37 4.93
N ALA A 214 18.00 -20.52 5.25
CA ALA A 214 16.74 -20.45 4.51
C ALA A 214 16.92 -20.22 3.00
N PHE A 215 17.89 -19.42 2.57
CA PHE A 215 18.25 -19.15 1.17
C PHE A 215 19.72 -19.49 0.87
N TYR A 216 20.31 -20.43 1.62
CA TYR A 216 21.69 -20.87 1.42
C TYR A 216 21.93 -21.27 -0.05
N LEU A 217 23.03 -20.79 -0.64
CA LEU A 217 23.41 -21.05 -2.04
C LEU A 217 22.31 -20.75 -3.09
N CYS A 218 21.46 -19.74 -2.84
CA CYS A 218 20.56 -19.18 -3.85
C CYS A 218 21.32 -18.26 -4.82
N GLN A 219 22.22 -18.83 -5.61
CA GLN A 219 23.21 -18.10 -6.40
C GLN A 219 22.63 -17.13 -7.45
N SER A 220 21.39 -17.36 -7.92
CA SER A 220 20.71 -16.47 -8.87
C SER A 220 19.94 -15.32 -8.21
N LEU A 221 19.83 -15.29 -6.88
CA LEU A 221 19.05 -14.28 -6.16
C LEU A 221 19.76 -12.93 -6.26
N THR A 222 19.17 -11.99 -7.01
CA THR A 222 19.77 -10.66 -7.23
C THR A 222 19.33 -9.62 -6.21
N GLY A 223 18.21 -9.86 -5.54
CA GLY A 223 17.61 -8.96 -4.57
C GLY A 223 16.39 -9.58 -3.91
N ILE A 224 16.13 -9.18 -2.68
CA ILE A 224 14.94 -9.57 -1.92
C ILE A 224 14.42 -8.36 -1.15
N ALA A 225 13.14 -8.05 -1.33
CA ALA A 225 12.48 -7.03 -0.53
C ALA A 225 12.04 -7.67 0.78
N LEU A 226 12.75 -7.34 1.87
CA LEU A 226 12.42 -7.82 3.20
C LEU A 226 11.19 -7.09 3.75
N PRO A 227 10.32 -7.76 4.53
CA PRO A 227 9.16 -7.12 5.12
C PRO A 227 9.50 -6.28 6.34
N SER A 228 8.71 -5.22 6.58
CA SER A 228 8.90 -4.31 7.72
C SER A 228 8.69 -5.00 9.07
N SER A 229 7.95 -6.11 9.09
CA SER A 229 7.72 -6.98 10.25
C SER A 229 8.87 -7.95 10.54
N LEU A 230 9.91 -8.02 9.70
CA LEU A 230 11.02 -8.93 9.91
C LEU A 230 11.84 -8.53 11.13
N GLU A 231 11.95 -9.45 12.08
CA GLU A 231 12.67 -9.27 13.34
C GLU A 231 14.04 -9.95 13.30
N ARG A 232 14.15 -11.10 12.63
CA ARG A 232 15.34 -11.96 12.69
C ARG A 232 15.74 -12.53 11.33
N ILE A 233 17.04 -12.46 11.04
CA ILE A 233 17.71 -13.22 9.99
C ILE A 233 18.67 -14.18 10.69
N GLU A 234 18.42 -15.48 10.60
CA GLU A 234 19.24 -16.49 11.28
C GLU A 234 20.55 -16.78 10.54
N SER A 235 21.40 -17.62 11.14
CA SER A 235 22.73 -17.97 10.62
C SER A 235 22.67 -18.54 9.20
N HIS A 236 23.65 -18.17 8.37
CA HIS A 236 23.78 -18.61 6.98
C HIS A 236 22.54 -18.37 6.09
N ALA A 237 21.58 -17.54 6.50
CA ALA A 237 20.30 -17.39 5.80
C ALA A 237 20.44 -17.06 4.31
N PHE A 238 21.41 -16.24 3.91
CA PHE A 238 21.72 -15.85 2.53
C PHE A 238 23.16 -16.20 2.13
N ASP A 239 23.85 -17.05 2.88
CA ASP A 239 25.24 -17.43 2.59
C ASP A 239 25.35 -18.06 1.19
N GLY A 240 26.32 -17.58 0.40
CA GLY A 240 26.57 -18.02 -0.97
C GLY A 240 25.57 -17.50 -2.01
N CYS A 241 24.80 -16.45 -1.69
CA CYS A 241 23.99 -15.72 -2.68
C CYS A 241 24.87 -14.79 -3.53
N HIS A 242 25.72 -15.34 -4.40
CA HIS A 242 26.75 -14.59 -5.15
C HIS A 242 26.22 -13.45 -6.04
N SER A 243 24.95 -13.49 -6.46
CA SER A 243 24.35 -12.44 -7.31
C SER A 243 23.67 -11.32 -6.52
N LEU A 244 23.58 -11.42 -5.20
CA LEU A 244 22.87 -10.45 -4.37
C LEU A 244 23.69 -9.15 -4.29
N LYS A 245 23.18 -8.07 -4.91
CA LYS A 245 23.94 -6.81 -5.04
C LYS A 245 23.72 -5.84 -3.91
N SER A 246 22.47 -5.74 -3.47
CA SER A 246 22.09 -4.86 -2.38
C SER A 246 20.93 -5.43 -1.60
N ILE A 247 20.88 -5.08 -0.32
CA ILE A 247 19.77 -5.43 0.55
C ILE A 247 19.42 -4.24 1.46
N SER A 248 18.13 -4.04 1.68
CA SER A 248 17.62 -3.05 2.61
C SER A 248 17.01 -3.77 3.80
N LEU A 249 17.62 -3.59 4.96
CA LEU A 249 17.21 -4.17 6.23
C LEU A 249 16.11 -3.29 6.86
N PRO A 250 15.04 -3.88 7.40
CA PRO A 250 14.01 -3.12 8.09
C PRO A 250 14.52 -2.61 9.45
N LEU A 251 14.08 -1.42 9.88
CA LEU A 251 14.55 -0.77 11.12
C LEU A 251 14.38 -1.63 12.37
N PHE A 252 13.28 -2.40 12.45
CA PHE A 252 12.95 -3.22 13.62
C PHE A 252 13.64 -4.58 13.64
N LEU A 253 14.44 -4.90 12.61
CA LEU A 253 15.33 -6.05 12.65
C LEU A 253 16.21 -5.95 13.91
N ASN A 254 16.25 -7.02 14.69
CA ASN A 254 16.94 -7.07 15.98
C ASN A 254 18.08 -8.10 15.99
N TYR A 255 18.13 -9.00 15.00
CA TYR A 255 19.13 -10.04 14.94
C TYR A 255 19.55 -10.37 13.49
N ILE A 256 20.87 -10.47 13.28
CA ILE A 256 21.48 -11.07 12.09
C ILE A 256 22.49 -12.11 12.54
N GLY A 257 22.26 -13.37 12.19
CA GLY A 257 23.10 -14.49 12.58
C GLY A 257 24.49 -14.50 11.94
N GLU A 258 25.35 -15.36 12.48
CA GLU A 258 26.70 -15.57 11.94
C GLU A 258 26.64 -15.99 10.47
N CYS A 259 27.56 -15.47 9.67
CA CYS A 259 27.65 -15.76 8.24
C CYS A 259 26.35 -15.54 7.44
N ALA A 260 25.37 -14.78 7.95
CA ALA A 260 24.06 -14.64 7.31
C ALA A 260 24.16 -14.17 5.84
N PHE A 261 25.16 -13.37 5.49
CA PHE A 261 25.47 -12.89 4.14
C PHE A 261 26.93 -13.23 3.74
N TRP A 262 27.45 -14.34 4.26
CA TRP A 262 28.79 -14.81 3.90
C TRP A 262 28.85 -15.20 2.43
N SER A 263 30.00 -15.01 1.76
CA SER A 263 30.15 -15.31 0.33
C SER A 263 29.06 -14.69 -0.56
N CYS A 264 28.56 -13.50 -0.21
CA CYS A 264 27.77 -12.65 -1.11
C CYS A 264 28.72 -11.72 -1.88
N GLU A 265 29.53 -12.27 -2.79
CA GLU A 265 30.65 -11.58 -3.48
C GLU A 265 30.27 -10.30 -4.25
N GLN A 266 29.00 -10.12 -4.62
CA GLN A 266 28.51 -8.91 -5.29
C GLN A 266 27.79 -7.92 -4.36
N LEU A 267 27.75 -8.19 -3.05
CA LEU A 267 27.03 -7.35 -2.10
C LEU A 267 27.80 -6.05 -1.83
N GLU A 268 27.46 -5.02 -2.60
CA GLU A 268 28.10 -3.71 -2.54
C GLU A 268 27.44 -2.78 -1.50
N GLN A 269 26.14 -2.99 -1.20
CA GLN A 269 25.38 -2.08 -0.35
C GLN A 269 24.39 -2.79 0.57
N VAL A 270 24.53 -2.53 1.87
CA VAL A 270 23.56 -2.95 2.90
C VAL A 270 23.01 -1.70 3.58
N LYS A 271 21.73 -1.39 3.34
CA LYS A 271 21.02 -0.28 4.02
C LYS A 271 20.33 -0.80 5.28
N GLY A 272 20.17 0.05 6.29
CA GLY A 272 19.46 -0.30 7.54
C GLY A 272 20.34 -0.90 8.65
N LEU A 273 21.64 -1.09 8.42
CA LEU A 273 22.57 -1.52 9.47
C LEU A 273 22.63 -0.49 10.59
N ASN A 274 22.64 -0.97 11.84
CA ASN A 274 22.63 -0.08 12.99
C ASN A 274 23.09 -0.76 14.28
N ASN A 275 23.47 0.04 15.27
CA ASN A 275 24.01 -0.44 16.54
C ASN A 275 23.01 -1.12 17.51
N SER A 276 21.71 -1.20 17.15
CA SER A 276 20.70 -1.91 17.93
C SER A 276 20.47 -3.34 17.47
N ILE A 277 21.02 -3.73 16.32
CA ILE A 277 20.99 -5.11 15.82
C ILE A 277 22.03 -5.92 16.60
N THR A 278 21.62 -7.08 17.09
CA THR A 278 22.55 -8.08 17.60
C THR A 278 23.13 -8.86 16.41
N TYR A 279 24.45 -8.86 16.30
CA TYR A 279 25.17 -9.56 15.24
C TYR A 279 25.75 -10.87 15.80
N GLY A 280 25.45 -11.98 15.14
CA GLY A 280 25.99 -13.30 15.48
C GLY A 280 27.46 -13.40 15.08
N TYR A 281 28.30 -13.89 15.99
CA TYR A 281 29.72 -14.16 15.75
C TYR A 281 30.07 -15.56 16.22
N TYR A 282 30.66 -16.36 15.33
CA TYR A 282 31.18 -17.69 15.67
C TYR A 282 32.57 -17.88 15.11
N ASN A 283 33.52 -18.27 15.96
CA ASN A 283 34.95 -18.35 15.63
C ASN A 283 35.53 -17.08 14.98
N GLY A 284 34.98 -15.91 15.32
CA GLY A 284 35.40 -14.61 14.77
C GLY A 284 34.80 -14.27 13.40
N LEU A 285 33.97 -15.13 12.81
CA LEU A 285 33.26 -14.83 11.57
C LEU A 285 32.08 -13.89 11.84
N ALA A 286 32.03 -12.78 11.12
CA ALA A 286 30.96 -11.80 11.17
C ALA A 286 29.77 -12.25 10.28
N PRO A 287 28.61 -11.55 10.37
CA PRO A 287 27.49 -11.81 9.46
C PRO A 287 27.78 -11.52 7.99
N PHE A 288 28.76 -10.67 7.70
CA PHE A 288 29.21 -10.31 6.35
C PHE A 288 30.65 -10.79 6.13
N ASP A 289 31.00 -11.06 4.88
CA ASP A 289 32.36 -11.42 4.47
C ASP A 289 33.31 -10.20 4.51
N TYR A 290 34.62 -10.43 4.45
CA TYR A 290 35.68 -9.42 4.54
C TYR A 290 35.65 -8.38 3.40
N GLU A 291 35.04 -8.72 2.26
CA GLU A 291 34.87 -7.80 1.14
C GLU A 291 33.89 -6.65 1.46
N PHE A 292 32.94 -6.90 2.36
CA PHE A 292 32.05 -5.87 2.88
C PHE A 292 32.71 -5.23 4.10
N HIS A 293 33.14 -3.96 3.97
CA HIS A 293 33.83 -3.20 5.02
C HIS A 293 32.93 -2.84 6.22
N PHE A 294 32.41 -3.84 6.93
CA PHE A 294 31.45 -3.67 8.02
C PHE A 294 32.01 -2.81 9.15
N GLU A 295 33.29 -2.96 9.50
CA GLU A 295 33.96 -2.14 10.51
C GLU A 295 33.97 -0.64 10.16
N GLU A 296 34.02 -0.29 8.87
CA GLU A 296 33.93 1.11 8.42
C GLU A 296 32.49 1.62 8.51
N VAL A 297 31.50 0.78 8.20
CA VAL A 297 30.07 1.12 8.38
C VAL A 297 29.75 1.41 9.85
N GLN A 298 30.35 0.67 10.78
CA GLN A 298 30.14 0.87 12.22
C GLN A 298 30.60 2.24 12.73
N LYS A 299 31.45 2.95 11.98
CA LYS A 299 31.95 4.29 12.32
C LYS A 299 31.07 5.41 11.76
N THR A 300 30.05 5.10 10.95
CA THR A 300 29.24 6.13 10.30
C THR A 300 28.12 6.66 11.19
N PHE A 301 27.68 7.88 10.91
CA PHE A 301 26.56 8.51 11.60
C PHE A 301 25.28 7.69 11.43
N SER A 302 24.98 7.18 10.25
CA SER A 302 23.78 6.40 9.97
C SER A 302 23.69 5.13 10.80
N TYR A 303 24.80 4.41 10.97
CA TYR A 303 24.85 3.21 11.82
C TYR A 303 24.49 3.52 13.28
N PHE A 304 25.03 4.62 13.81
CA PHE A 304 24.67 5.09 15.15
C PHE A 304 23.22 5.58 15.22
N ALA A 305 22.84 6.45 14.29
CA ALA A 305 21.58 7.18 14.29
C ALA A 305 20.40 6.23 14.18
N LEU A 306 20.43 5.24 13.29
CA LEU A 306 19.30 4.31 13.10
C LEU A 306 18.99 3.50 14.37
N GLY A 307 20.01 3.07 15.12
CA GLY A 307 19.77 2.34 16.36
C GLY A 307 19.36 3.26 17.51
N TYR A 308 19.87 4.50 17.54
CA TYR A 308 19.34 5.55 18.43
C TYR A 308 17.86 5.84 18.13
N LEU A 309 17.51 6.04 16.86
CA LEU A 309 16.14 6.28 16.41
C LEU A 309 15.24 5.11 16.76
N LYS A 310 15.64 3.86 16.51
CA LYS A 310 14.84 2.67 16.87
C LYS A 310 14.49 2.69 18.35
N LYS A 311 15.50 2.80 19.23
CA LYS A 311 15.30 2.82 20.69
C LYS A 311 14.37 3.94 21.14
N GLU A 312 14.63 5.16 20.66
CA GLU A 312 13.88 6.34 21.08
C GLU A 312 12.46 6.38 20.49
N LEU A 313 12.26 5.86 19.28
CA LEU A 313 10.95 5.70 18.66
C LEU A 313 10.16 4.60 19.34
N GLU A 314 10.72 3.42 19.60
CA GLU A 314 10.02 2.35 20.34
C GLU A 314 9.57 2.84 21.72
N ALA A 315 10.42 3.53 22.47
CA ALA A 315 10.07 4.11 23.77
C ALA A 315 9.01 5.21 23.65
N TRP A 316 9.07 6.04 22.60
CA TRP A 316 8.09 7.09 22.37
C TRP A 316 6.75 6.54 21.88
N GLU A 317 6.74 5.50 21.03
CA GLU A 317 5.53 4.85 20.51
C GLU A 317 4.82 4.05 21.59
N GLN A 318 5.48 3.67 22.68
CA GLN A 318 4.83 3.03 23.83
C GLN A 318 3.89 3.98 24.58
N LYS A 319 2.76 3.42 25.04
CA LYS A 319 1.81 4.10 25.91
C LYS A 319 2.40 4.24 27.31
N LYS A 320 2.36 5.46 27.85
CA LYS A 320 2.92 5.76 29.18
C LYS A 320 1.99 5.30 30.31
N GLU A 321 2.56 5.06 31.49
CA GLU A 321 1.84 4.57 32.69
C GLU A 321 0.64 5.45 33.09
N PHE A 322 0.77 6.78 33.00
CA PHE A 322 -0.28 7.75 33.34
C PHE A 322 -0.88 8.45 32.11
N GLU A 323 -0.89 7.76 30.97
CA GLU A 323 -1.47 8.24 29.73
C GLU A 323 -2.70 7.40 29.36
N THR A 324 -3.83 8.05 29.08
CA THR A 324 -5.01 7.33 28.56
C THR A 324 -4.75 6.86 27.13
N THR A 325 -5.44 5.80 26.67
CA THR A 325 -5.27 5.32 25.29
C THR A 325 -5.58 6.43 24.26
N ALA A 326 -6.56 7.29 24.54
CA ALA A 326 -6.90 8.43 23.69
C ALA A 326 -5.77 9.48 23.64
N GLN A 327 -5.16 9.82 24.79
CA GLN A 327 -4.02 10.73 24.84
C GLN A 327 -2.80 10.14 24.11
N TRP A 328 -2.57 8.83 24.25
CA TRP A 328 -1.51 8.13 23.52
C TRP A 328 -1.73 8.15 22.00
N GLN A 329 -2.94 7.84 21.54
CA GLN A 329 -3.30 7.87 20.11
C GLN A 329 -3.25 9.29 19.51
N GLN A 330 -3.52 10.33 20.31
CA GLN A 330 -3.33 11.72 19.90
C GLN A 330 -1.84 12.11 19.86
N ARG A 331 -1.03 11.54 20.76
CA ARG A 331 0.41 11.82 20.81
C ARG A 331 1.20 11.06 19.74
N VAL A 332 0.84 9.82 19.43
CA VAL A 332 1.55 8.90 18.53
C VAL A 332 0.75 8.77 17.23
N THR A 333 0.98 9.71 16.32
CA THR A 333 0.38 9.78 14.98
C THR A 333 1.49 9.73 13.93
N VAL A 334 1.15 9.56 12.65
CA VAL A 334 2.12 9.63 11.55
C VAL A 334 2.83 11.00 11.55
N GLU A 335 2.08 12.10 11.70
CA GLU A 335 2.62 13.46 11.74
C GLU A 335 3.54 13.70 12.93
N SER A 336 3.10 13.33 14.14
CA SER A 336 3.89 13.54 15.34
C SER A 336 5.12 12.65 15.35
N ARG A 337 5.06 11.47 14.70
CA ARG A 337 6.21 10.60 14.48
C ARG A 337 7.19 11.22 13.50
N GLU A 338 6.75 11.74 12.35
CA GLU A 338 7.64 12.43 11.40
C GLU A 338 8.36 13.62 12.06
N LYS A 339 7.62 14.44 12.81
CA LYS A 339 8.20 15.53 13.59
C LYS A 339 9.19 14.99 14.62
N ARG A 340 8.81 13.94 15.35
CA ARG A 340 9.66 13.32 16.38
C ARG A 340 10.94 12.75 15.77
N VAL A 341 10.87 12.11 14.61
CA VAL A 341 12.03 11.63 13.86
C VAL A 341 12.97 12.78 13.52
N GLY A 342 12.45 13.90 13.01
CA GLY A 342 13.26 15.09 12.75
C GLY A 342 13.98 15.60 13.99
N GLU A 343 13.28 15.67 15.13
CA GLU A 343 13.89 16.04 16.42
C GLU A 343 14.95 15.04 16.88
N LEU A 344 14.71 13.74 16.69
CA LEU A 344 15.63 12.66 17.06
C LEU A 344 16.88 12.64 16.18
N ILE A 345 16.79 12.99 14.89
CA ILE A 345 17.96 13.11 14.01
C ILE A 345 18.89 14.23 14.50
N GLU A 346 18.34 15.39 14.88
CA GLU A 346 19.13 16.49 15.42
C GLU A 346 19.77 16.15 16.77
N GLN A 347 19.08 15.37 17.60
CA GLN A 347 19.64 14.85 18.84
C GLN A 347 20.75 13.82 18.56
N ALA A 348 20.52 12.89 17.63
CA ALA A 348 21.49 11.89 17.25
C ALA A 348 22.78 12.53 16.72
N LYS A 349 22.71 13.62 15.94
CA LYS A 349 23.92 14.34 15.46
C LYS A 349 24.75 14.89 16.61
N LYS A 350 24.09 15.55 17.57
CA LYS A 350 24.76 16.10 18.76
C LYS A 350 25.45 14.99 19.55
N GLU A 351 24.74 13.88 19.73
CA GLU A 351 25.22 12.75 20.51
C GLU A 351 26.37 12.01 19.79
N PHE A 352 26.26 11.80 18.49
CA PHE A 352 27.31 11.24 17.65
C PHE A 352 28.59 12.07 17.73
N VAL A 353 28.49 13.39 17.56
CA VAL A 353 29.65 14.31 17.66
C VAL A 353 30.24 14.35 19.06
N ALA A 354 29.40 14.24 20.10
CA ALA A 354 29.86 14.21 21.48
C ALA A 354 30.68 12.95 21.77
N GLN A 355 30.23 11.79 21.27
CA GLN A 355 30.86 10.49 21.49
C GLN A 355 32.02 10.18 20.54
N ALA A 356 32.09 10.84 19.38
CA ALA A 356 33.15 10.62 18.42
C ALA A 356 34.53 11.07 18.96
N GLU A 357 35.52 10.22 18.76
CA GLU A 357 36.93 10.54 19.02
C GLU A 357 37.38 11.65 18.08
N LYS A 358 37.93 12.74 18.64
CA LYS A 358 38.33 13.93 17.89
C LYS A 358 39.83 13.83 17.62
N PRO A 359 40.25 13.64 16.36
CA PRO A 359 41.67 13.54 16.03
C PRO A 359 42.37 14.88 16.30
N GLU A 360 43.70 14.83 16.48
CA GLU A 360 44.52 16.04 16.64
C GLU A 360 44.38 16.93 15.39
N LEU A 361 44.03 18.20 15.62
CA LEU A 361 43.63 19.09 14.54
C LEU A 361 44.84 19.82 13.93
N ASN A 362 45.33 19.29 12.81
CA ASN A 362 46.38 19.92 12.02
C ASN A 362 45.78 20.74 10.87
N VAL A 363 45.79 22.07 11.01
CA VAL A 363 45.22 22.98 10.01
C VAL A 363 46.30 23.71 9.24
N THR A 364 46.22 23.68 7.91
CA THR A 364 47.09 24.50 7.04
C THR A 364 46.31 25.65 6.41
N LEU A 365 46.96 26.82 6.34
CA LEU A 365 46.36 28.01 5.74
C LEU A 365 46.56 28.01 4.22
N GLY A 366 45.46 27.97 3.48
CA GLY A 366 45.44 27.98 2.02
C GLY A 366 45.55 29.39 1.39
N SER A 367 45.17 29.48 0.12
CA SER A 367 45.08 30.75 -0.61
C SER A 367 43.94 31.63 -0.10
N TYR A 368 44.14 32.95 -0.19
CA TYR A 368 43.10 33.94 0.07
C TYR A 368 42.25 34.14 -1.18
N ASP A 369 40.93 34.07 -1.04
CA ASP A 369 39.98 34.44 -2.07
C ASP A 369 39.56 35.91 -1.87
N ALA A 370 39.98 36.77 -2.80
CA ALA A 370 39.71 38.20 -2.72
C ALA A 370 38.29 38.59 -3.12
N ASP A 371 37.59 37.77 -3.90
CA ASP A 371 36.21 38.05 -4.31
C ASP A 371 35.22 37.70 -3.20
N TYR A 372 35.55 36.66 -2.42
CA TYR A 372 34.74 36.20 -1.29
C TYR A 372 35.30 36.58 0.08
N HIS A 373 36.39 37.36 0.13
CA HIS A 373 37.06 37.84 1.35
C HIS A 373 37.34 36.75 2.41
N ASN A 374 37.94 35.62 2.02
CA ASN A 374 38.16 34.51 2.94
C ASN A 374 39.48 33.76 2.72
N PHE A 375 39.91 33.03 3.75
CA PHE A 375 40.95 32.02 3.64
C PHE A 375 40.34 30.62 3.72
N ARG A 376 40.82 29.70 2.87
CA ARG A 376 40.62 28.26 3.05
C ARG A 376 41.52 27.75 4.17
N LEU A 377 40.94 27.01 5.11
CA LEU A 377 41.63 26.24 6.14
C LEU A 377 41.46 24.76 5.83
N ASP A 378 42.56 24.09 5.50
CA ASP A 378 42.58 22.65 5.20
C ASP A 378 42.87 21.87 6.47
N ALA A 379 41.91 21.02 6.88
CA ALA A 379 41.98 20.18 8.06
C ALA A 379 42.02 18.67 7.73
N GLY A 380 42.45 18.31 6.52
CA GLY A 380 42.62 16.91 6.10
C GLY A 380 41.29 16.14 6.04
N GLU A 381 41.24 14.98 6.69
CA GLU A 381 40.09 14.06 6.66
C GLU A 381 38.81 14.64 7.30
N LEU A 382 38.93 15.67 8.15
CA LEU A 382 37.79 16.37 8.72
C LEU A 382 37.15 17.38 7.75
N GLY A 383 37.79 17.63 6.60
CA GLY A 383 37.32 18.54 5.57
C GLY A 383 37.68 20.00 5.81
N ASP A 384 37.56 20.80 4.74
CA ASP A 384 37.96 22.20 4.73
C ASP A 384 36.87 23.13 5.28
N VAL A 385 37.30 24.25 5.87
CA VAL A 385 36.43 25.37 6.25
C VAL A 385 36.98 26.69 5.74
N TYR A 386 36.11 27.67 5.55
CA TYR A 386 36.45 28.99 5.01
C TYR A 386 36.22 30.07 6.06
N VAL A 387 37.26 30.82 6.41
CA VAL A 387 37.19 31.86 7.45
C VAL A 387 37.19 33.23 6.80
N GLN A 388 36.19 34.05 7.14
CA GLN A 388 36.06 35.42 6.66
C GLN A 388 37.14 36.32 7.23
N VAL A 389 37.91 36.94 6.34
CA VAL A 389 38.96 37.89 6.69
C VAL A 389 38.88 39.07 5.72
N PRO A 390 38.62 40.31 6.18
CA PRO A 390 38.55 41.46 5.30
C PRO A 390 39.84 41.66 4.49
N LEU A 391 39.70 42.14 3.25
CA LEU A 391 40.83 42.34 2.31
C LEU A 391 42.00 43.13 2.90
N GLY A 392 41.71 44.18 3.68
CA GLY A 392 42.73 44.99 4.34
C GLY A 392 43.48 44.29 5.48
N GLU A 393 42.92 43.21 6.04
CA GLU A 393 43.49 42.43 7.14
C GLU A 393 44.20 41.16 6.66
N ALA A 394 43.91 40.69 5.44
CA ALA A 394 44.38 39.42 4.91
C ALA A 394 45.91 39.23 4.93
N PRO A 395 46.76 40.21 4.55
CA PRO A 395 48.21 40.05 4.63
C PRO A 395 48.73 39.85 6.05
N ALA A 396 48.18 40.61 7.01
CA ALA A 396 48.57 40.53 8.42
C ALA A 396 48.06 39.23 9.07
N PHE A 397 46.86 38.78 8.69
CA PHE A 397 46.31 37.49 9.11
C PHE A 397 47.21 36.34 8.65
N LYS A 398 47.58 36.31 7.36
CA LYS A 398 48.45 35.28 6.79
C LYS A 398 49.83 35.23 7.44
N ALA A 399 50.45 36.39 7.65
CA ALA A 399 51.79 36.47 8.23
C ALA A 399 51.85 35.99 9.69
N ASN A 400 50.74 36.07 10.44
CA ASN A 400 50.70 35.75 11.86
C ASN A 400 49.88 34.50 12.19
N PHE A 401 49.38 33.76 11.20
CA PHE A 401 48.49 32.62 11.41
C PHE A 401 49.09 31.52 12.29
N SER A 402 50.41 31.32 12.27
CA SER A 402 51.09 30.35 13.14
C SER A 402 50.93 30.64 14.64
N ASN A 403 50.57 31.89 15.01
CA ASN A 403 50.29 32.30 16.37
C ASN A 403 48.78 32.30 16.69
N ALA A 404 47.94 31.87 15.76
CA ALA A 404 46.50 31.85 15.95
C ALA A 404 46.09 30.73 16.91
N ARG A 405 45.13 31.03 17.79
CA ARG A 405 44.43 29.99 18.55
C ARG A 405 43.20 29.56 17.75
N LEU A 406 43.10 28.26 17.50
CA LEU A 406 42.00 27.66 16.77
C LEU A 406 40.95 27.11 17.74
N SER A 407 39.68 27.33 17.44
CA SER A 407 38.54 26.76 18.15
C SER A 407 37.62 26.07 17.15
N PRO A 408 37.77 24.74 16.94
CA PRO A 408 36.98 23.99 15.97
C PRO A 408 35.54 23.78 16.42
N ALA A 409 34.62 23.71 15.47
CA ALA A 409 33.26 23.22 15.65
C ALA A 409 33.06 21.98 14.77
N TYR A 410 32.62 20.89 15.40
CA TYR A 410 32.43 19.59 14.74
C TYR A 410 30.95 19.35 14.46
N GLY A 411 30.68 18.61 13.39
CA GLY A 411 29.35 18.21 12.95
C GLY A 411 29.41 16.90 12.17
N VAL A 412 28.33 16.61 11.43
CA VAL A 412 28.26 15.45 10.54
C VAL A 412 28.23 15.93 9.09
N LYS A 413 29.08 15.35 8.25
CA LYS A 413 29.10 15.56 6.80
C LYS A 413 29.44 14.24 6.12
N ASP A 414 28.74 13.93 5.02
CA ASP A 414 28.96 12.70 4.25
C ASP A 414 28.97 11.43 5.14
N ASP A 415 28.02 11.37 6.08
CA ASP A 415 27.84 10.29 7.07
C ASP A 415 29.00 10.10 8.06
N ARG A 416 29.92 11.08 8.18
CA ARG A 416 31.10 11.02 9.04
C ARG A 416 31.27 12.28 9.90
N LEU A 417 32.10 12.18 10.94
CA LEU A 417 32.52 13.34 11.74
C LEU A 417 33.32 14.31 10.85
N ALA A 418 32.94 15.58 10.84
CA ALA A 418 33.60 16.60 10.03
C ALA A 418 33.72 17.93 10.78
N LEU A 419 34.62 18.78 10.31
CA LEU A 419 34.74 20.17 10.73
C LEU A 419 33.68 21.00 10.00
N VAL A 420 32.73 21.56 10.75
CA VAL A 420 31.64 22.39 10.20
C VAL A 420 31.84 23.88 10.47
N GLY A 421 32.81 24.22 11.33
CA GLY A 421 33.16 25.60 11.61
C GLY A 421 34.52 25.73 12.30
N MET A 422 35.07 26.93 12.24
CA MET A 422 36.31 27.29 12.92
C MET A 422 36.24 28.75 13.35
N GLU A 423 36.54 29.01 14.62
CA GLU A 423 36.90 30.35 15.07
C GLU A 423 38.41 30.47 15.17
N VAL A 424 38.98 31.47 14.49
CA VAL A 424 40.41 31.79 14.52
C VAL A 424 40.60 33.03 15.36
N ILE A 425 41.31 32.90 16.47
CA ILE A 425 41.59 34.01 17.38
C ILE A 425 43.03 34.46 17.17
N LEU A 426 43.22 35.68 16.68
CA LEU A 426 44.53 36.24 16.35
C LEU A 426 44.58 37.71 16.73
N ASN A 427 45.58 38.11 17.52
CA ASN A 427 45.79 39.49 17.97
C ASN A 427 44.55 40.15 18.62
N GLY A 428 43.78 39.37 19.39
CA GLY A 428 42.56 39.85 20.06
C GLY A 428 41.33 39.99 19.16
N LYS A 429 41.43 39.65 17.87
CA LYS A 429 40.31 39.55 16.94
C LYS A 429 39.90 38.09 16.74
N THR A 430 38.60 37.87 16.55
CA THR A 430 38.03 36.57 16.22
C THR A 430 37.49 36.59 14.80
N TYR A 431 37.98 35.69 13.96
CA TYR A 431 37.52 35.48 12.60
C TYR A 431 36.68 34.20 12.57
N LYS A 432 35.50 34.24 11.93
CA LYS A 432 34.53 33.13 11.91
C LYS A 432 34.29 32.62 10.49
N ASN A 433 33.72 31.42 10.38
CA ASN A 433 33.36 30.83 9.10
C ASN A 433 32.12 31.52 8.45
N LEU A 434 31.96 31.34 7.14
CA LEU A 434 30.75 31.65 6.36
C LEU A 434 29.74 30.49 6.48
N ASP A 435 28.82 30.58 7.44
CA ASP A 435 27.61 29.76 7.61
C ASP A 435 27.71 28.22 7.53
N ALA A 436 26.69 27.57 8.09
CA ALA A 436 26.64 26.13 8.28
C ALA A 436 26.62 25.36 6.95
N VAL A 437 27.50 24.36 6.83
CA VAL A 437 27.46 23.38 5.73
C VAL A 437 26.05 22.77 5.65
N PRO A 438 25.41 22.71 4.46
CA PRO A 438 24.09 22.11 4.31
C PRO A 438 24.05 20.67 4.84
N ASP A 439 23.02 20.39 5.62
CA ASP A 439 22.79 19.10 6.25
C ASP A 439 22.06 18.15 5.29
N ASP A 440 22.76 17.13 4.77
CA ASP A 440 22.24 16.27 3.69
C ASP A 440 21.81 14.85 4.14
N ASN A 441 21.33 14.72 5.39
CA ASN A 441 20.97 13.40 5.96
C ASN A 441 19.53 12.94 5.65
N ARG A 442 18.96 13.35 4.50
CA ARG A 442 17.56 13.04 4.13
C ARG A 442 17.30 11.54 3.90
N GLU A 443 18.34 10.75 3.63
CA GLU A 443 18.22 9.32 3.34
C GLU A 443 17.76 8.46 4.53
N LEU A 444 17.87 8.97 5.77
CA LEU A 444 17.45 8.24 6.98
C LEU A 444 15.93 8.05 7.08
N LEU A 445 15.13 8.98 6.55
CA LEU A 445 13.67 8.87 6.52
C LEU A 445 13.20 7.68 5.68
N ALA A 446 13.94 7.33 4.62
CA ALA A 446 13.59 6.22 3.73
C ALA A 446 13.79 4.84 4.38
N GLN A 447 14.51 4.77 5.50
CA GLN A 447 14.80 3.52 6.22
C GLN A 447 13.81 3.26 7.37
N LEU A 448 12.92 4.21 7.67
CA LEU A 448 11.94 4.07 8.72
C LEU A 448 10.71 3.30 8.20
N PRO A 449 10.35 2.15 8.80
CA PRO A 449 9.10 1.50 8.48
C PRO A 449 7.94 2.43 8.85
N PRO A 450 6.79 2.27 8.16
CA PRO A 450 5.58 3.00 8.53
C PRO A 450 5.21 2.68 9.98
N LEU A 451 4.60 3.63 10.67
CA LEU A 451 4.14 3.45 12.04
C LEU A 451 3.17 2.26 12.10
N SER A 452 3.58 1.16 12.72
CA SER A 452 2.77 -0.04 12.92
C SER A 452 2.08 0.03 14.28
N ILE A 453 0.90 0.66 14.34
CA ILE A 453 0.03 0.59 15.51
C ILE A 453 -0.75 -0.72 15.44
N ASP A 454 -0.37 -1.70 16.25
CA ASP A 454 -1.17 -2.90 16.46
C ASP A 454 -2.40 -2.56 17.31
N LEU A 455 -3.53 -2.35 16.64
CA LEU A 455 -4.84 -2.24 17.25
C LEU A 455 -5.47 -3.64 17.24
N GLY A 456 -4.93 -4.54 18.07
CA GLY A 456 -5.25 -5.97 18.09
C GLY A 456 -6.72 -6.28 17.75
N GLY A 457 -6.92 -7.08 16.70
CA GLY A 457 -8.25 -7.30 16.16
C GLY A 457 -8.38 -8.30 15.01
N GLU A 458 -7.64 -9.41 15.00
CA GLU A 458 -8.03 -10.60 14.23
C GLU A 458 -7.89 -11.86 15.08
N ASN A 459 -9.01 -12.52 15.37
CA ASN A 459 -9.09 -13.96 15.64
C ASN A 459 -10.57 -14.40 15.52
N THR A 460 -10.88 -15.11 14.43
CA THR A 460 -12.07 -15.97 14.30
C THR A 460 -11.80 -17.33 15.00
N PRO A 461 -12.82 -18.14 15.33
CA PRO A 461 -13.23 -18.43 16.70
C PRO A 461 -12.82 -19.83 17.20
N VAL A 462 -12.43 -19.95 18.47
CA VAL A 462 -12.71 -21.14 19.29
C VAL A 462 -13.07 -20.70 20.71
N GLN A 463 -14.24 -21.13 21.17
CA GLN A 463 -14.76 -21.08 22.55
C GLN A 463 -13.70 -21.60 23.56
N GLN A 464 -13.45 -21.05 24.76
CA GLN A 464 -14.38 -20.68 25.83
C GLN A 464 -13.58 -19.93 26.94
N GLY A 465 -14.15 -18.84 27.48
CA GLY A 465 -14.09 -18.52 28.92
C GLY A 465 -12.99 -17.61 29.49
N ALA A 466 -13.08 -16.29 29.27
CA ALA A 466 -13.00 -15.25 30.33
C ALA A 466 -13.25 -13.84 29.72
N THR A 467 -13.97 -13.00 30.46
CA THR A 467 -14.77 -11.83 30.01
C THR A 467 -13.97 -10.62 29.47
N PRO A 468 -14.42 -9.92 28.40
CA PRO A 468 -13.72 -8.78 27.78
C PRO A 468 -14.08 -7.41 28.38
N ALA A 469 -13.13 -6.46 28.32
CA ALA A 469 -13.36 -5.02 28.52
C ALA A 469 -13.79 -4.34 27.20
N PRO A 470 -14.53 -3.21 27.23
CA PRO A 470 -15.57 -2.90 26.25
C PRO A 470 -15.07 -2.27 24.95
N GLN A 471 -15.63 -2.74 23.83
CA GLN A 471 -15.48 -2.14 22.50
C GLN A 471 -16.14 -0.75 22.41
N PRO A 472 -15.71 0.12 21.47
CA PRO A 472 -16.44 1.34 21.15
C PRO A 472 -17.88 0.94 20.78
N LYS A 473 -18.87 1.54 21.44
CA LYS A 473 -20.27 1.28 21.10
C LYS A 473 -20.46 1.58 19.61
N ALA A 474 -21.16 0.69 18.90
CA ALA A 474 -21.66 0.98 17.55
C ALA A 474 -22.31 2.36 17.55
N ALA A 475 -22.00 3.17 16.54
CA ALA A 475 -22.59 4.50 16.41
C ALA A 475 -24.11 4.35 16.39
N ASP A 476 -24.82 5.34 16.91
CA ASP A 476 -26.28 5.31 16.92
C ASP A 476 -26.87 5.18 15.50
N VAL A 477 -26.16 5.69 14.49
CA VAL A 477 -26.54 5.57 13.07
C VAL A 477 -26.32 4.18 12.47
N ASP A 478 -25.48 3.33 13.07
CA ASP A 478 -25.24 1.94 12.61
C ASP A 478 -26.28 0.98 13.15
N MET A 479 -26.94 1.37 14.23
CA MET A 479 -27.92 0.57 14.94
C MET A 479 -29.32 0.98 14.50
N ASN A 480 -30.25 0.03 14.44
CA ASN A 480 -31.65 0.29 14.12
C ASN A 480 -31.85 1.06 12.79
N ILE A 481 -31.04 0.75 11.77
CA ILE A 481 -31.20 1.31 10.42
C ILE A 481 -32.67 1.08 9.96
N PRO A 482 -33.44 2.15 9.67
CA PRO A 482 -34.85 2.01 9.33
C PRO A 482 -35.04 1.17 8.08
N GLU A 483 -35.97 0.22 8.12
CA GLU A 483 -36.32 -0.61 6.99
C GLU A 483 -37.66 -0.16 6.38
N THR A 484 -37.71 -0.02 5.06
CA THR A 484 -38.92 0.34 4.31
C THR A 484 -39.48 -0.89 3.59
N GLY A 485 -40.81 -1.03 3.55
CA GLY A 485 -41.48 -2.06 2.75
C GLY A 485 -41.61 -1.71 1.25
N THR A 486 -41.28 -0.47 0.89
CA THR A 486 -41.32 0.02 -0.50
C THR A 486 -40.04 -0.34 -1.23
N VAL A 487 -40.17 -0.88 -2.45
CA VAL A 487 -39.02 -1.26 -3.29
C VAL A 487 -38.76 -0.17 -4.33
N ALA A 488 -37.54 0.37 -4.35
CA ALA A 488 -37.07 1.36 -5.32
C ALA A 488 -36.34 0.65 -6.48
N ASP A 489 -37.08 -0.10 -7.30
CA ASP A 489 -36.53 -0.99 -8.33
C ASP A 489 -35.85 -0.28 -9.52
N LYS A 490 -36.13 1.01 -9.70
CA LYS A 490 -35.51 1.90 -10.71
C LYS A 490 -34.44 2.84 -10.13
N THR A 491 -34.09 2.68 -8.87
CA THR A 491 -33.00 3.42 -8.25
C THR A 491 -31.74 2.54 -8.22
N PHE A 492 -30.60 3.12 -8.54
CA PHE A 492 -29.30 2.44 -8.57
C PHE A 492 -28.28 3.21 -7.74
N ALA A 493 -27.44 2.48 -7.02
CA ALA A 493 -26.43 3.08 -6.16
C ALA A 493 -25.03 2.56 -6.50
N VAL A 494 -24.07 3.48 -6.61
CA VAL A 494 -22.63 3.18 -6.63
C VAL A 494 -22.01 3.82 -5.39
N VAL A 495 -21.37 3.01 -4.56
CA VAL A 495 -20.69 3.42 -3.34
C VAL A 495 -19.22 3.08 -3.50
N ILE A 496 -18.37 4.11 -3.52
CA ILE A 496 -16.91 3.98 -3.61
C ILE A 496 -16.35 4.46 -2.28
N ALA A 497 -15.63 3.58 -1.60
CA ALA A 497 -15.06 3.84 -0.29
C ALA A 497 -13.57 3.55 -0.32
N ASN A 498 -12.75 4.60 -0.34
CA ASN A 498 -11.30 4.52 -0.41
C ASN A 498 -10.71 4.95 0.93
N GLU A 499 -10.18 3.98 1.65
CA GLU A 499 -9.54 4.19 2.97
C GLU A 499 -8.05 3.93 2.89
N GLU A 500 -7.65 2.81 2.25
CA GLU A 500 -6.28 2.34 2.21
C GLU A 500 -5.62 2.71 0.89
N TYR A 501 -4.85 3.79 0.90
CA TYR A 501 -4.10 4.28 -0.26
C TYR A 501 -2.70 3.68 -0.30
N SER A 502 -2.21 3.37 -1.50
CA SER A 502 -0.90 2.75 -1.71
C SER A 502 0.27 3.72 -1.52
N ARG A 503 0.04 5.01 -1.76
CA ARG A 503 1.08 6.07 -1.75
C ARG A 503 0.65 7.33 -1.02
N GLU A 504 -0.54 7.33 -0.43
CA GLU A 504 -1.15 8.49 0.21
C GLU A 504 -1.65 8.14 1.60
N ALA A 505 -1.94 9.16 2.39
CA ALA A 505 -2.45 8.96 3.74
C ALA A 505 -3.74 8.13 3.73
N ARG A 506 -3.91 7.27 4.73
CA ARG A 506 -5.17 6.55 4.96
C ARG A 506 -6.31 7.55 5.20
N VAL A 507 -7.54 7.22 4.78
CA VAL A 507 -8.77 7.97 5.09
C VAL A 507 -9.64 7.18 6.07
N PRO A 508 -9.37 7.26 7.39
CA PRO A 508 -10.11 6.50 8.39
C PRO A 508 -11.63 6.61 8.25
N PHE A 509 -12.28 5.47 8.47
CA PHE A 509 -13.73 5.27 8.44
C PHE A 509 -14.36 5.30 7.05
N ALA A 510 -13.63 5.60 5.97
CA ALA A 510 -14.20 5.62 4.63
C ALA A 510 -14.82 4.27 4.23
N LEU A 511 -14.21 3.12 4.60
CA LEU A 511 -14.81 1.80 4.33
C LEU A 511 -16.12 1.61 5.10
N ARG A 512 -16.12 1.94 6.39
CA ARG A 512 -17.30 1.83 7.25
C ARG A 512 -18.42 2.77 6.80
N ASP A 513 -18.07 4.00 6.46
CA ASP A 513 -18.97 5.02 5.91
C ASP A 513 -19.68 4.50 4.66
N GLY A 514 -18.93 3.94 3.71
CA GLY A 514 -19.50 3.34 2.51
C GLY A 514 -20.37 2.11 2.81
N GLU A 515 -19.91 1.21 3.68
CA GLU A 515 -20.69 0.01 4.07
C GLU A 515 -22.02 0.36 4.72
N VAL A 516 -22.03 1.29 5.68
CA VAL A 516 -23.23 1.70 6.37
C VAL A 516 -24.14 2.49 5.43
N PHE A 517 -23.60 3.38 4.60
CA PHE A 517 -24.39 4.07 3.58
C PHE A 517 -25.05 3.11 2.59
N ALA A 518 -24.37 2.04 2.18
CA ALA A 518 -24.95 0.99 1.35
C ALA A 518 -26.11 0.25 2.05
N GLU A 519 -26.00 0.02 3.36
CA GLU A 519 -27.10 -0.54 4.15
C GLU A 519 -28.30 0.41 4.25
N TYR A 520 -28.09 1.73 4.33
CA TYR A 520 -29.19 2.72 4.23
C TYR A 520 -29.82 2.74 2.83
N CYS A 521 -29.01 2.64 1.76
CA CYS A 521 -29.53 2.46 0.40
C CYS A 521 -30.45 1.24 0.32
N ARG A 522 -30.03 0.12 0.90
CA ARG A 522 -30.80 -1.14 0.87
C ARG A 522 -32.04 -1.09 1.75
N LYS A 523 -31.87 -0.80 3.04
CA LYS A 523 -32.94 -0.89 4.05
C LYS A 523 -33.85 0.33 4.04
N THR A 524 -33.28 1.52 4.07
CA THR A 524 -34.04 2.76 4.30
C THR A 524 -34.63 3.33 3.01
N LEU A 525 -33.86 3.28 1.92
CA LEU A 525 -34.29 3.73 0.60
C LEU A 525 -34.95 2.61 -0.22
N GLY A 526 -34.85 1.35 0.22
CA GLY A 526 -35.54 0.22 -0.42
C GLY A 526 -34.94 -0.20 -1.76
N ILE A 527 -33.67 0.15 -2.02
CA ILE A 527 -32.99 -0.18 -3.27
C ILE A 527 -32.65 -1.68 -3.26
N PRO A 528 -33.03 -2.44 -4.31
CA PRO A 528 -32.67 -3.86 -4.39
C PRO A 528 -31.15 -4.06 -4.33
N GLU A 529 -30.69 -5.10 -3.65
CA GLU A 529 -29.26 -5.39 -3.49
C GLU A 529 -28.51 -5.48 -4.84
N LYS A 530 -29.14 -6.07 -5.86
CA LYS A 530 -28.61 -6.13 -7.23
C LYS A 530 -28.40 -4.76 -7.91
N ASN A 531 -29.06 -3.72 -7.41
CA ASN A 531 -28.96 -2.34 -7.91
C ASN A 531 -27.92 -1.52 -7.12
N ILE A 532 -27.31 -2.08 -6.07
CA ILE A 532 -26.28 -1.43 -5.25
C ILE A 532 -24.93 -2.06 -5.57
N ARG A 533 -23.93 -1.22 -5.88
CA ARG A 533 -22.55 -1.65 -6.03
C ARG A 533 -21.68 -0.95 -5.01
N VAL A 534 -20.99 -1.71 -4.17
CA VAL A 534 -20.02 -1.19 -3.20
C VAL A 534 -18.64 -1.62 -3.66
N VAL A 535 -17.72 -0.67 -3.77
CA VAL A 535 -16.32 -0.92 -4.09
C VAL A 535 -15.46 -0.28 -3.01
N LYS A 536 -14.61 -1.11 -2.41
CA LYS A 536 -13.69 -0.73 -1.35
C LYS A 536 -12.29 -0.59 -1.94
N ASN A 537 -11.59 0.47 -1.57
CA ASN A 537 -10.24 0.77 -2.02
C ASN A 537 -10.12 0.65 -3.56
N ALA A 538 -10.97 1.40 -4.26
CA ALA A 538 -11.11 1.39 -5.69
C ALA A 538 -9.90 2.04 -6.38
N THR A 539 -9.33 1.33 -7.36
CA THR A 539 -8.38 1.91 -8.32
C THR A 539 -9.07 2.85 -9.31
N LEU A 540 -8.31 3.61 -10.10
CA LEU A 540 -8.90 4.51 -11.11
C LEU A 540 -9.82 3.75 -12.07
N ASN A 541 -9.38 2.55 -12.46
CA ASN A 541 -10.12 1.68 -13.37
C ASN A 541 -11.38 1.13 -12.70
N ASP A 542 -11.33 0.75 -11.42
CA ASP A 542 -12.51 0.32 -10.68
C ASP A 542 -13.56 1.44 -10.63
N MET A 543 -13.15 2.67 -10.31
CA MET A 543 -14.05 3.82 -10.25
C MET A 543 -14.73 4.08 -11.61
N LYS A 544 -13.93 4.10 -12.70
CA LYS A 544 -14.45 4.26 -14.07
C LYS A 544 -15.35 3.10 -14.48
N PHE A 545 -15.01 1.88 -14.09
CA PHE A 545 -15.81 0.69 -14.38
C PHE A 545 -17.19 0.75 -13.72
N GLN A 546 -17.27 1.19 -12.46
CA GLN A 546 -18.57 1.35 -11.79
C GLN A 546 -19.41 2.48 -12.39
N LEU A 547 -18.80 3.61 -12.72
CA LEU A 547 -19.52 4.71 -13.36
C LEU A 547 -19.97 4.37 -14.78
N ASN A 548 -19.18 3.61 -15.54
CA ASN A 548 -19.59 3.08 -16.84
C ASN A 548 -20.78 2.13 -16.71
N TRP A 549 -20.76 1.21 -15.74
CA TRP A 549 -21.90 0.35 -15.46
C TRP A 549 -23.15 1.17 -15.13
N LEU A 550 -23.03 2.15 -14.24
CA LEU A 550 -24.15 2.99 -13.84
C LEU A 550 -24.71 3.76 -15.04
N SER A 551 -23.86 4.37 -15.86
CA SER A 551 -24.25 5.06 -17.10
C SER A 551 -24.98 4.12 -18.06
N GLN A 552 -24.46 2.92 -18.30
CA GLN A 552 -25.10 1.91 -19.16
C GLN A 552 -26.48 1.52 -18.63
N VAL A 553 -26.59 1.26 -17.33
CA VAL A 553 -27.86 0.95 -16.68
C VAL A 553 -28.85 2.08 -16.87
N LEU A 554 -28.50 3.32 -16.52
CA LEU A 554 -29.37 4.48 -16.70
C LEU A 554 -29.85 4.62 -18.15
N GLY A 555 -29.00 4.30 -19.12
CA GLY A 555 -29.31 4.35 -20.55
C GLY A 555 -30.41 3.35 -20.96
N THR A 556 -30.52 2.22 -20.27
CA THR A 556 -31.57 1.23 -20.52
C THR A 556 -32.95 1.64 -20.01
N TYR A 557 -33.04 2.63 -19.11
CA TYR A 557 -34.30 3.08 -18.52
C TYR A 557 -34.84 4.37 -19.16
N HIS A 558 -34.19 4.88 -20.22
CA HIS A 558 -34.67 5.99 -21.04
C HIS A 558 -35.15 7.23 -20.24
N GLY A 559 -34.41 7.60 -19.18
CA GLY A 559 -34.75 8.76 -18.35
C GLY A 559 -35.64 8.47 -17.13
N ALA A 560 -36.11 7.24 -16.93
CA ALA A 560 -36.97 6.86 -15.80
C ALA A 560 -36.23 6.29 -14.58
N ALA A 561 -34.89 6.18 -14.63
CA ALA A 561 -34.09 5.67 -13.53
C ALA A 561 -33.45 6.79 -12.72
N ARG A 562 -33.23 6.52 -11.43
CA ARG A 562 -32.54 7.40 -10.48
C ARG A 562 -31.18 6.81 -10.14
N ALA A 563 -30.20 7.66 -9.88
CA ALA A 563 -28.88 7.25 -9.42
C ALA A 563 -28.47 7.94 -8.12
N ILE A 564 -27.80 7.17 -7.27
CA ILE A 564 -27.12 7.65 -6.07
C ILE A 564 -25.65 7.26 -6.21
N VAL A 565 -24.75 8.23 -6.15
CA VAL A 565 -23.31 7.97 -6.12
C VAL A 565 -22.75 8.48 -4.81
N TYR A 566 -22.07 7.63 -4.08
CA TYR A 566 -21.39 7.98 -2.85
C TYR A 566 -19.89 7.73 -3.02
N TYR A 567 -19.09 8.71 -2.63
CA TYR A 567 -17.63 8.58 -2.59
C TYR A 567 -17.13 9.03 -1.22
N ALA A 568 -16.34 8.20 -0.56
CA ALA A 568 -15.52 8.57 0.59
C ALA A 568 -14.05 8.32 0.28
N GLY A 569 -13.20 9.32 0.50
CA GLY A 569 -11.77 9.22 0.19
C GLY A 569 -11.10 10.59 0.03
N HIS A 570 -9.90 10.60 -0.55
CA HIS A 570 -9.18 11.83 -0.89
C HIS A 570 -9.70 12.48 -2.17
N GLY A 571 -9.80 13.79 -2.15
CA GLY A 571 -9.86 14.61 -3.35
C GLY A 571 -8.56 15.42 -3.48
N ILE A 572 -8.20 15.79 -4.69
CA ILE A 572 -7.01 16.60 -4.97
C ILE A 572 -7.34 17.72 -5.95
N PRO A 573 -6.84 18.94 -5.75
CA PRO A 573 -6.92 19.99 -6.76
C PRO A 573 -5.71 19.95 -7.70
N ASP A 574 -5.89 20.43 -8.93
CA ASP A 574 -4.80 20.75 -9.85
C ASP A 574 -4.44 22.24 -9.73
N GLU A 575 -3.15 22.53 -9.66
CA GLU A 575 -2.62 23.88 -9.49
C GLU A 575 -2.53 24.64 -10.81
N ALA A 576 -2.39 23.93 -11.93
CA ALA A 576 -2.19 24.50 -13.24
C ALA A 576 -3.51 24.98 -13.86
N ASP A 577 -4.57 24.17 -13.76
CA ASP A 577 -5.88 24.47 -14.36
C ASP A 577 -7.01 24.71 -13.35
N LYS A 578 -6.74 24.51 -12.06
CA LYS A 578 -7.70 24.62 -10.94
C LYS A 578 -8.83 23.59 -10.99
N GLY A 579 -8.66 22.46 -11.67
CA GLY A 579 -9.57 21.33 -11.66
C GLY A 579 -9.53 20.57 -10.34
N ALA A 580 -10.52 19.70 -10.10
CA ALA A 580 -10.56 18.81 -8.94
C ALA A 580 -10.72 17.35 -9.38
N TYR A 581 -10.12 16.45 -8.62
CA TYR A 581 -10.03 15.04 -8.95
C TYR A 581 -10.34 14.21 -7.70
N LEU A 582 -11.07 13.11 -7.87
CA LEU A 582 -11.19 12.07 -6.86
C LEU A 582 -9.95 11.17 -6.94
N LEU A 583 -9.31 10.89 -5.81
CA LEU A 583 -8.10 10.09 -5.78
C LEU A 583 -8.43 8.60 -5.62
N PRO A 584 -8.07 7.76 -6.59
CA PRO A 584 -8.13 6.31 -6.43
C PRO A 584 -6.99 5.80 -5.53
N VAL A 585 -7.10 4.60 -4.99
CA VAL A 585 -6.11 4.09 -4.02
C VAL A 585 -4.73 3.79 -4.62
N ASP A 586 -4.66 3.63 -5.93
CA ASP A 586 -3.43 3.49 -6.72
C ASP A 586 -2.90 4.84 -7.26
N GLY A 587 -3.65 5.92 -7.06
CA GLY A 587 -3.25 7.27 -7.40
C GLY A 587 -2.34 7.89 -6.33
N TYR A 588 -1.62 8.93 -6.74
CA TYR A 588 -0.75 9.73 -5.88
C TYR A 588 -0.91 11.18 -6.32
N GLY A 589 -1.34 12.06 -5.42
CA GLY A 589 -1.88 13.33 -5.89
C GLY A 589 -0.86 14.42 -6.16
N SER A 590 0.43 14.15 -5.99
CA SER A 590 1.48 14.92 -6.66
C SER A 590 1.38 14.86 -8.20
N ASP A 591 0.60 13.93 -8.75
CA ASP A 591 0.31 13.78 -10.17
C ASP A 591 -1.20 13.62 -10.40
N VAL A 592 -1.84 14.72 -10.76
CA VAL A 592 -3.29 14.79 -11.01
C VAL A 592 -3.76 13.90 -12.16
N SER A 593 -2.87 13.46 -13.06
CA SER A 593 -3.23 12.52 -14.14
C SER A 593 -3.60 11.13 -13.63
N THR A 594 -3.22 10.82 -12.38
CA THR A 594 -3.60 9.58 -11.68
C THR A 594 -4.96 9.69 -11.01
N GLY A 595 -5.51 10.90 -10.89
CA GLY A 595 -6.82 11.18 -10.32
C GLY A 595 -7.96 11.01 -11.33
N PHE A 596 -9.17 10.83 -10.81
CA PHE A 596 -10.39 10.86 -11.61
C PHE A 596 -10.95 12.30 -11.61
N SER A 597 -10.75 13.03 -12.70
CA SER A 597 -11.26 14.40 -12.86
C SER A 597 -12.76 14.49 -12.60
N LEU A 598 -13.19 15.45 -11.79
CA LEU A 598 -14.60 15.71 -11.50
C LEU A 598 -15.38 16.09 -12.77
N LYS A 599 -14.76 16.77 -13.73
CA LYS A 599 -15.33 17.06 -15.03
C LYS A 599 -15.74 15.80 -15.77
N ASP A 600 -14.85 14.82 -15.83
CA ASP A 600 -15.12 13.55 -16.49
C ASP A 600 -16.13 12.72 -15.67
N PHE A 601 -15.99 12.72 -14.34
CA PHE A 601 -16.91 12.05 -13.43
C PHE A 601 -18.35 12.57 -13.57
N TYR A 602 -18.56 13.90 -13.54
CA TYR A 602 -19.86 14.52 -13.79
C TYR A 602 -20.30 14.35 -15.24
N GLY A 603 -19.37 14.41 -16.19
CA GLY A 603 -19.63 14.16 -17.61
C GLY A 603 -20.23 12.79 -17.83
N MET A 604 -19.69 11.75 -17.20
CA MET A 604 -20.20 10.38 -17.31
C MET A 604 -21.60 10.23 -16.71
N LEU A 605 -21.89 10.91 -15.60
CA LEU A 605 -23.20 10.86 -14.95
C LEU A 605 -24.27 11.70 -15.68
N SER A 606 -23.86 12.77 -16.37
CA SER A 606 -24.74 13.67 -17.12
C SER A 606 -24.95 13.29 -18.58
N ALA A 607 -24.10 12.41 -19.13
CA ALA A 607 -24.17 11.94 -20.52
C ALA A 607 -25.43 11.12 -20.84
N VAL A 608 -26.18 10.67 -19.82
CA VAL A 608 -27.31 9.76 -19.98
C VAL A 608 -28.59 10.33 -19.36
N PRO A 609 -29.73 10.32 -20.07
CA PRO A 609 -31.01 10.75 -19.51
C PRO A 609 -31.37 9.94 -18.25
N SER A 610 -31.62 10.64 -17.15
CA SER A 610 -31.99 10.06 -15.84
C SER A 610 -33.05 10.93 -15.17
N GLU A 611 -33.87 10.37 -14.30
CA GLU A 611 -34.91 11.11 -13.57
C GLU A 611 -34.24 12.06 -12.55
N SER A 612 -33.28 11.53 -11.79
CA SER A 612 -32.46 12.30 -10.85
C SER A 612 -31.15 11.58 -10.53
N VAL A 613 -30.06 12.33 -10.39
CA VAL A 613 -28.76 11.83 -9.92
C VAL A 613 -28.34 12.63 -8.68
N ALA A 614 -28.17 11.94 -7.57
CA ALA A 614 -27.63 12.52 -6.34
C ALA A 614 -26.21 12.00 -6.11
N VAL A 615 -25.26 12.91 -5.92
CA VAL A 615 -23.85 12.58 -5.65
C VAL A 615 -23.47 13.08 -4.27
N PHE A 616 -22.88 12.23 -3.44
CA PHE A 616 -22.36 12.56 -2.12
C PHE A 616 -20.85 12.35 -2.11
N LEU A 617 -20.08 13.43 -1.96
CA LEU A 617 -18.62 13.43 -1.97
C LEU A 617 -18.10 13.75 -0.56
N ASP A 618 -17.76 12.72 0.21
CA ASP A 618 -17.03 12.84 1.47
C ASP A 618 -15.51 12.88 1.23
N ALA A 619 -15.08 13.97 0.58
CA ALA A 619 -13.71 14.22 0.18
C ALA A 619 -13.30 15.69 0.40
N CYS A 620 -12.01 15.92 0.65
CA CYS A 620 -11.43 17.27 0.63
C CYS A 620 -10.93 17.62 -0.76
N PHE A 621 -11.16 18.84 -1.24
CA PHE A 621 -10.61 19.34 -2.52
C PHE A 621 -9.74 20.59 -2.37
N SER A 622 -9.46 20.98 -1.13
CA SER A 622 -8.84 22.27 -0.79
C SER A 622 -7.36 22.39 -1.16
N GLY A 623 -6.68 21.28 -1.47
CA GLY A 623 -5.21 21.20 -1.64
C GLY A 623 -4.43 21.47 -0.36
N THR A 624 -5.10 22.01 0.66
CA THR A 624 -4.63 22.07 2.03
C THR A 624 -4.81 20.72 2.69
N LYS A 625 -3.69 20.21 3.19
CA LYS A 625 -3.54 18.92 3.83
C LYS A 625 -4.65 18.72 4.88
N ARG A 626 -5.37 17.58 4.85
CA ARG A 626 -5.89 16.98 6.09
C ARG A 626 -4.63 16.64 6.88
N GLU A 627 -4.18 17.59 7.70
CA GLU A 627 -2.97 17.59 8.53
C GLU A 627 -1.88 16.59 8.08
N SER A 628 -0.86 17.13 7.39
CA SER A 628 0.44 16.52 7.00
C SER A 628 0.52 15.51 5.85
N GLY A 629 0.57 15.99 4.60
CA GLY A 629 1.14 15.28 3.43
C GLY A 629 0.88 16.07 2.14
N MET A 630 1.90 16.47 1.38
CA MET A 630 1.71 17.36 0.21
C MET A 630 1.06 16.60 -0.94
N LEU A 631 -0.05 17.12 -1.45
CA LEU A 631 -0.62 16.66 -2.72
C LEU A 631 -0.44 17.71 -3.82
N ALA A 632 -0.28 19.01 -3.53
CA ALA A 632 0.15 19.99 -4.54
C ALA A 632 0.82 21.24 -3.91
N SER A 633 1.84 21.77 -4.60
CA SER A 633 2.81 22.87 -4.32
C SER A 633 3.30 23.22 -2.91
N ALA A 634 4.63 23.34 -2.91
CA ALA A 634 5.39 24.26 -2.08
C ALA A 634 4.94 25.73 -2.25
N ARG A 635 3.98 26.18 -1.43
CA ARG A 635 3.80 27.55 -0.89
C ARG A 635 2.43 27.56 -0.22
N GLY A 636 2.36 27.75 1.10
CA GLY A 636 1.14 27.63 1.93
C GLY A 636 -0.01 28.59 1.60
N VAL A 637 -0.63 28.43 0.43
CA VAL A 637 -1.84 29.13 0.00
C VAL A 637 -2.81 28.07 -0.47
N ALA A 638 -3.98 28.00 0.18
CA ALA A 638 -5.05 27.14 -0.26
C ALA A 638 -5.46 27.41 -1.71
N ILE A 639 -5.57 26.35 -2.51
CA ILE A 639 -5.95 26.48 -3.91
C ILE A 639 -7.47 26.39 -3.99
N LYS A 640 -8.10 27.53 -4.29
CA LYS A 640 -9.53 27.58 -4.60
C LYS A 640 -9.77 26.97 -5.99
N VAL A 641 -10.30 25.75 -6.00
CA VAL A 641 -10.74 25.00 -7.19
C VAL A 641 -11.78 25.81 -7.98
N ARG A 642 -11.75 25.67 -9.31
CA ARG A 642 -12.78 26.21 -10.20
C ARG A 642 -14.07 25.43 -10.03
N ASP A 643 -15.20 26.12 -9.85
CA ASP A 643 -16.52 25.47 -9.78
C ASP A 643 -16.83 24.75 -11.11
N GLU A 644 -16.65 23.44 -11.13
CA GLU A 644 -17.09 22.58 -12.23
C GLU A 644 -18.58 22.29 -12.04
N ALA A 645 -19.42 23.20 -12.56
CA ALA A 645 -20.86 23.09 -12.39
C ALA A 645 -21.40 21.83 -13.11
N PRO A 646 -22.07 20.93 -12.37
CA PRO A 646 -22.65 19.73 -12.98
C PRO A 646 -23.72 20.10 -14.02
N GLN A 647 -23.99 19.17 -14.93
CA GLN A 647 -24.99 19.34 -15.99
C GLN A 647 -26.07 18.26 -15.89
N GLY A 648 -27.19 18.45 -16.58
CA GLY A 648 -28.28 17.48 -16.61
C GLY A 648 -29.06 17.41 -15.29
N ASN A 649 -29.56 16.23 -14.93
CA ASN A 649 -30.41 16.03 -13.76
C ASN A 649 -29.63 15.67 -12.48
N LEU A 650 -28.55 16.41 -12.19
CA LEU A 650 -27.58 16.08 -11.16
C LEU A 650 -27.50 17.11 -10.01
N VAL A 651 -27.43 16.63 -8.77
CA VAL A 651 -27.19 17.42 -7.56
C VAL A 651 -26.03 16.82 -6.78
N VAL A 652 -25.00 17.61 -6.47
CA VAL A 652 -23.82 17.19 -5.72
C VAL A 652 -23.85 17.75 -4.30
N PHE A 653 -23.56 16.91 -3.32
CA PHE A 653 -23.28 17.27 -1.94
C PHE A 653 -21.78 17.08 -1.71
N THR A 654 -21.07 18.13 -1.32
CA THR A 654 -19.66 18.06 -0.95
C THR A 654 -19.51 18.23 0.56
N ALA A 655 -18.58 17.49 1.15
CA ALA A 655 -18.36 17.54 2.60
C ALA A 655 -17.77 18.85 3.11
N ALA A 656 -17.14 19.66 2.24
CA ALA A 656 -16.58 20.97 2.57
C ALA A 656 -16.65 21.92 1.36
N GLN A 657 -16.55 23.23 1.63
CA GLN A 657 -16.53 24.29 0.61
C GLN A 657 -15.13 24.87 0.45
N GLY A 658 -14.81 25.36 -0.75
CA GLY A 658 -13.58 26.11 -1.01
C GLY A 658 -12.32 25.38 -0.52
N ASP A 659 -11.63 25.98 0.44
CA ASP A 659 -10.42 25.46 1.05
C ASP A 659 -10.61 24.82 2.44
N GLU A 660 -11.85 24.63 2.87
CA GLU A 660 -12.17 24.01 4.15
C GLU A 660 -11.90 22.50 4.13
N THR A 661 -11.57 21.95 5.30
CA THR A 661 -11.27 20.53 5.48
C THR A 661 -12.52 19.77 5.93
N ALA A 662 -12.81 18.64 5.31
CA ALA A 662 -13.75 17.65 5.80
C ALA A 662 -13.11 16.74 6.87
N TYR A 663 -13.69 16.73 8.07
CA TYR A 663 -13.15 16.07 9.26
C TYR A 663 -13.81 14.72 9.55
N GLN A 664 -13.08 13.89 10.28
CA GLN A 664 -13.60 12.68 10.91
C GLN A 664 -14.42 13.04 12.16
N TYR A 665 -15.39 12.19 12.48
CA TYR A 665 -16.11 12.20 13.75
C TYR A 665 -15.73 10.97 14.56
N ALA A 666 -14.51 10.99 15.11
CA ALA A 666 -13.86 9.81 15.69
C ALA A 666 -14.68 9.11 16.79
N GLU A 667 -15.39 9.87 17.65
CA GLU A 667 -16.26 9.30 18.69
C GLU A 667 -17.43 8.49 18.11
N LYS A 668 -17.85 8.82 16.89
CA LYS A 668 -18.91 8.13 16.15
C LYS A 668 -18.36 7.11 15.16
N GLY A 669 -17.05 7.08 14.90
CA GLY A 669 -16.44 6.13 13.96
C GLY A 669 -16.88 6.32 12.51
N HIS A 670 -17.15 7.56 12.10
CA HIS A 670 -17.59 7.96 10.75
C HIS A 670 -16.92 9.27 10.32
N GLY A 671 -16.92 9.60 9.02
CA GLY A 671 -16.74 10.98 8.55
C GLY A 671 -17.85 11.89 9.09
N MET A 672 -17.54 13.14 9.47
CA MET A 672 -18.55 14.03 10.09
C MET A 672 -19.69 14.34 9.13
N PHE A 673 -19.39 14.53 7.85
CA PHE A 673 -20.40 14.68 6.79
C PHE A 673 -21.27 13.41 6.69
N THR A 674 -20.64 12.24 6.59
CA THR A 674 -21.36 10.98 6.45
C THR A 674 -22.21 10.66 7.68
N TYR A 675 -21.71 10.89 8.90
CA TYR A 675 -22.49 10.71 10.11
C TYR A 675 -23.79 11.51 10.09
N PHE A 676 -23.74 12.81 9.78
CA PHE A 676 -24.94 13.65 9.77
C PHE A 676 -25.87 13.36 8.59
N LEU A 677 -25.33 12.92 7.45
CA LEU A 677 -26.11 12.36 6.35
C LEU A 677 -26.91 11.14 6.82
N LEU A 678 -26.24 10.14 7.39
CA LEU A 678 -26.87 8.92 7.90
C LEU A 678 -27.86 9.23 9.02
N LYS A 679 -27.51 10.13 9.94
CA LYS A 679 -28.38 10.57 11.03
C LYS A 679 -29.70 11.13 10.52
N LYS A 680 -29.65 12.00 9.51
CA LYS A 680 -30.86 12.58 8.94
C LYS A 680 -31.72 11.54 8.23
N LEU A 681 -31.09 10.62 7.50
CA LEU A 681 -31.79 9.51 6.85
C LEU A 681 -32.43 8.57 7.89
N GLN A 682 -31.75 8.35 9.01
CA GLN A 682 -32.25 7.54 10.12
C GLN A 682 -33.50 8.18 10.75
N GLU A 683 -33.42 9.45 11.13
CA GLU A 683 -34.52 10.19 11.78
C GLU A 683 -35.74 10.34 10.88
N SER A 684 -35.52 10.57 9.58
CA SER A 684 -36.59 10.71 8.58
C SER A 684 -37.09 9.38 8.02
N LYS A 685 -36.44 8.25 8.35
CA LYS A 685 -36.69 6.94 7.71
C LYS A 685 -36.59 7.03 6.18
N GLY A 686 -35.65 7.83 5.71
CA GLY A 686 -35.39 8.14 4.30
C GLY A 686 -36.39 9.13 3.66
N ASP A 687 -37.41 9.57 4.39
CA ASP A 687 -38.42 10.51 3.87
C ASP A 687 -38.01 11.96 4.11
N VAL A 688 -36.95 12.38 3.42
CA VAL A 688 -36.40 13.73 3.49
C VAL A 688 -36.13 14.26 2.09
N THR A 689 -36.40 15.54 1.87
CA THR A 689 -36.06 16.18 0.59
C THR A 689 -34.57 16.55 0.53
N LEU A 690 -34.00 16.65 -0.67
CA LEU A 690 -32.60 17.04 -0.86
C LEU A 690 -32.31 18.44 -0.30
N GLY A 691 -33.30 19.35 -0.34
CA GLY A 691 -33.18 20.67 0.29
C GLY A 691 -33.08 20.58 1.81
N GLU A 692 -33.98 19.84 2.46
CA GLU A 692 -33.95 19.64 3.92
C GLU A 692 -32.72 18.87 4.39
N LEU A 693 -32.29 17.88 3.60
CA LEU A 693 -31.09 17.09 3.87
C LEU A 693 -29.84 17.96 3.80
N GLY A 694 -29.73 18.80 2.75
CA GLY A 694 -28.63 19.74 2.57
C GLY A 694 -28.56 20.75 3.70
N ASP A 695 -29.67 21.42 4.00
CA ASP A 695 -29.72 22.43 5.06
C ASP A 695 -29.35 21.81 6.43
N TYR A 696 -29.81 20.59 6.72
CA TYR A 696 -29.48 19.88 7.95
C TYR A 696 -27.99 19.54 8.04
N ILE A 697 -27.43 18.88 7.02
CA ILE A 697 -26.02 18.47 7.02
C ILE A 697 -25.11 19.70 7.11
N THR A 698 -25.38 20.75 6.34
CA THR A 698 -24.58 21.98 6.39
C THR A 698 -24.58 22.61 7.79
N ASN A 699 -25.73 22.67 8.46
CA ASN A 699 -25.82 23.30 9.78
C ASN A 699 -25.16 22.47 10.89
N GLU A 700 -25.41 21.16 10.94
CA GLU A 700 -24.90 20.30 12.01
C GLU A 700 -23.41 20.04 11.86
N VAL A 701 -22.91 19.79 10.64
CA VAL A 701 -21.46 19.62 10.39
C VAL A 701 -20.71 20.91 10.72
N LYS A 702 -21.23 22.07 10.33
CA LYS A 702 -20.62 23.38 10.66
C LYS A 702 -20.54 23.62 12.17
N ARG A 703 -21.59 23.24 12.89
CA ARG A 703 -21.63 23.35 14.36
C ARG A 703 -20.62 22.41 15.01
N GLU A 704 -20.68 21.12 14.69
CA GLU A 704 -19.85 20.10 15.34
C GLU A 704 -18.37 20.22 14.98
N SER A 705 -18.02 20.58 13.74
CA SER A 705 -16.62 20.80 13.35
C SER A 705 -16.00 21.95 14.14
N LEU A 706 -16.73 23.05 14.35
CA LEU A 706 -16.26 24.14 15.19
C LEU A 706 -16.05 23.71 16.64
N LEU A 707 -16.94 22.90 17.21
CA LEU A 707 -16.87 22.45 18.60
C LEU A 707 -15.78 21.40 18.84
N ASN A 708 -15.61 20.45 17.92
CA ASN A 708 -14.71 19.30 18.08
C ASN A 708 -13.31 19.54 17.50
N ASN A 709 -13.18 20.43 16.50
CA ASN A 709 -11.94 20.64 15.75
C ASN A 709 -11.43 22.09 15.80
N ASN A 710 -12.16 23.03 16.43
CA ASN A 710 -11.86 24.47 16.45
C ASN A 710 -11.66 25.09 15.04
N LYS A 711 -12.18 24.43 14.00
CA LYS A 711 -12.09 24.81 12.58
C LYS A 711 -13.43 24.51 11.92
N ILE A 712 -13.87 25.38 11.03
CA ILE A 712 -15.17 25.23 10.36
C ILE A 712 -15.05 24.24 9.19
N GLN A 713 -16.01 23.33 9.09
CA GLN A 713 -16.32 22.54 7.90
C GLN A 713 -17.75 22.88 7.45
N THR A 714 -17.89 23.36 6.23
CA THR A 714 -19.18 23.78 5.65
C THR A 714 -19.50 22.92 4.42
N PRO A 715 -20.35 21.89 4.56
CA PRO A 715 -20.86 21.14 3.42
C PRO A 715 -21.62 22.03 2.45
N THR A 716 -21.49 21.76 1.14
CA THR A 716 -22.15 22.53 0.07
C THR A 716 -23.04 21.64 -0.77
N VAL A 717 -24.14 22.20 -1.28
CA VAL A 717 -25.02 21.53 -2.25
C VAL A 717 -24.98 22.30 -3.58
N ILE A 718 -24.60 21.61 -4.64
CA ILE A 718 -24.33 22.17 -5.97
C ILE A 718 -25.28 21.49 -6.98
N PRO A 719 -26.40 22.13 -7.36
CA PRO A 719 -27.28 21.62 -8.41
C PRO A 719 -26.69 21.90 -9.79
N ALA A 720 -27.16 21.15 -10.80
CA ALA A 720 -26.77 21.39 -12.18
C ALA A 720 -27.17 22.79 -12.68
N THR A 721 -26.39 23.35 -13.61
CA THR A 721 -26.60 24.71 -14.12
C THR A 721 -28.02 24.91 -14.65
N GLY A 722 -28.74 25.92 -14.13
CA GLY A 722 -30.11 26.24 -14.55
C GLY A 722 -31.20 25.34 -13.98
N MET A 723 -30.86 24.37 -13.13
CA MET A 723 -31.83 23.48 -12.48
C MET A 723 -32.65 24.21 -11.42
N THR A 724 -33.97 24.04 -11.48
CA THR A 724 -34.93 24.53 -10.47
C THR A 724 -35.75 23.35 -9.93
N GLY A 725 -36.30 23.48 -8.71
CA GLY A 725 -37.16 22.45 -8.11
C GLY A 725 -36.44 21.25 -7.46
N TRP A 726 -35.12 21.10 -7.64
CA TRP A 726 -34.32 20.01 -7.07
C TRP A 726 -34.42 19.88 -5.56
N ARG A 727 -34.66 20.99 -4.84
CA ARG A 727 -34.80 20.99 -3.39
C ARG A 727 -35.96 20.11 -2.91
N GLY A 728 -36.95 19.84 -3.76
CA GLY A 728 -38.07 18.95 -3.46
C GLY A 728 -37.84 17.49 -3.82
N TRP A 729 -36.71 17.14 -4.45
CA TRP A 729 -36.39 15.74 -4.77
C TRP A 729 -36.14 14.93 -3.49
N LYS A 730 -36.41 13.64 -3.52
CA LYS A 730 -36.14 12.70 -2.42
C LYS A 730 -35.25 11.57 -2.93
N LEU A 731 -34.46 10.98 -2.03
CA LEU A 731 -33.66 9.78 -2.33
C LEU A 731 -34.51 8.49 -2.39
N LYS A 732 -35.70 8.53 -1.77
CA LYS A 732 -36.63 7.40 -1.63
C LYS A 732 -37.62 7.28 -2.80
#